data_AF-A0A821UUQ4-F1
#
_entry.id   AF-A0A821UUQ4-F1
#
_cell.length_a   1.000
_cell.length_b   1.000
_cell.length_c   1.000
_cell.angle_alpha   90.00
_cell.angle_beta   90.00
_cell.angle_gamma   90.00
#
_symmetry.space_group_name_H-M   'P 1'
#
loop_
_entity.id
_entity.type
_entity.pdbx_description
1 polymer ?
#
loop_
_entity_poly.entity_id
_entity_poly.type
_entity_poly.pdbx_seq_one_letter_code
_entity_poly.pdbx_strand_id
1 'polypeptide(L)'
;MALDTGEKTIINYATEGSFEDVEHLLKNHVPVDVHDEHGMTPLQHAAFKGHANICSLLLAHGANVNDHEHDQGYTALMFAALSGNREVVRILLEAGAKTHQTNRIGRTASQLAAFTGQKQCVDTINNYVTLEDLKYYTIPQGQETEGKLPESCMHGFQRLLITINFNPVHLLNIICKYSELYQPSSNLKRISNTLSFIIERSLDPYHTNEPNDTLAIKSHYIKTLIDTLLEKNIDNIEKVCNELRKKFVHENENDNFRMYEEKFIRETIRNFPYKQCPLLQQLVRLIAPIELGQKPSALSVLTTTLNGHAFEDETHNRCDACSQLNANRRCAACKSISNIMQNLVSNIKGKLVGNTTETSPNEKLSPTSTESYGFRQVHIPEAKIGLGSTEADLIYMVKKYLEIVGLIVIVWVVGYLRFSVSWILLIVFIYLFRQRQRALSKERHKMISEINDSEERYIKARLDELPSWVFFPDVERAEWLNRIIKQAWPYANKYLDKAIFHDVMIPMIRSTSPALSDFSFDRLDLGEIPPRIGGVKVYTDNVRDQIMMDIEVFYAGDARIKANVKGIVCGIKDIQFVGDIRIILSPLINTIPIVGAVTYFFLRKPSIDFKLTDAGTLVDIPGLNDLMLVQINDIVASMMVLPNRQVFPLVSDLQIGHLRWSNPEGVVRVIVIKAKDLVKADIQILGQGKSDPFVKVKAQGNVEYKTKTINNTTTPQWNEVFEFVVEQSESDAVEFEVYDEDPGKDDFLGRAQYPINTLVGKEAVDTWLTLQDVKKGSINVCLQYFSLTTQKSAIDIMEKVNSQKIKQEKLSKALLIVFIDRCTNLPSSKKTRREPNPFCRIKVDSIERKTQTFENQTNPLFEHISQILCSNPLQQQLTIEVCDARSNNDIIGIFQLPIKQIYDTDTMIIDSQAFPLKGVSEPLDNVSIILRLTLNILCPGRSSPLSEISSINSDSSVDNFTKDSLNQASPTDVSSNPLHQVNK
;
A
#
# COMPACT_ATOMS: atom_id res chain seq x y z
N MET A 1 -56.23 19.40 -17.03
CA MET A 1 -57.26 18.78 -17.88
C MET A 1 -57.71 17.53 -17.13
N ALA A 2 -59.00 17.34 -16.84
CA ALA A 2 -59.43 16.18 -16.06
C ALA A 2 -59.32 14.92 -16.94
N LEU A 3 -58.51 13.94 -16.52
CA LEU A 3 -58.35 12.65 -17.20
C LEU A 3 -59.69 11.96 -17.42
N ASP A 4 -59.87 11.34 -18.59
CA ASP A 4 -61.05 10.52 -18.89
C ASP A 4 -61.07 9.25 -17.99
N THR A 5 -62.24 8.65 -17.81
CA THR A 5 -62.44 7.45 -16.98
C THR A 5 -61.56 6.27 -17.42
N GLY A 6 -61.28 6.15 -18.72
CA GLY A 6 -60.34 5.17 -19.29
C GLY A 6 -58.86 5.44 -18.96
N GLU A 7 -58.48 6.70 -18.84
CA GLU A 7 -57.08 7.10 -18.58
C GLU A 7 -56.71 6.95 -17.09
N LYS A 8 -57.68 7.18 -16.18
CA LYS A 8 -57.49 6.90 -14.76
C LYS A 8 -57.45 5.40 -14.45
N THR A 9 -58.19 4.59 -15.20
CA THR A 9 -58.26 3.13 -14.98
C THR A 9 -56.97 2.42 -15.38
N ILE A 10 -56.32 2.82 -16.48
CA ILE A 10 -55.03 2.23 -16.87
C ILE A 10 -53.91 2.49 -15.85
N ILE A 11 -53.89 3.68 -15.23
CA ILE A 11 -52.92 4.02 -14.16
C ILE A 11 -53.16 3.16 -12.91
N ASN A 12 -54.43 2.99 -12.51
CA ASN A 12 -54.76 2.16 -11.35
C ASN A 12 -54.38 0.69 -11.58
N TYR A 13 -54.74 0.10 -12.72
CA TYR A 13 -54.37 -1.29 -13.02
C TYR A 13 -52.86 -1.50 -13.18
N ALA A 14 -52.15 -0.53 -13.75
CA ALA A 14 -50.68 -0.54 -13.80
C ALA A 14 -50.04 -0.47 -12.41
N THR A 15 -50.69 0.17 -11.44
CA THR A 15 -50.25 0.26 -10.04
C THR A 15 -50.54 -1.03 -9.26
N GLU A 16 -51.73 -1.61 -9.46
CA GLU A 16 -52.20 -2.82 -8.78
C GLU A 16 -51.48 -4.09 -9.26
N GLY A 17 -51.04 -4.13 -10.52
CA GLY A 17 -50.31 -5.29 -11.07
C GLY A 17 -51.17 -6.24 -11.92
N SER A 18 -52.39 -5.83 -12.31
CA SER A 18 -53.32 -6.65 -13.09
C SER A 18 -52.95 -6.70 -14.58
N PHE A 19 -52.11 -7.66 -14.97
CA PHE A 19 -51.64 -7.81 -16.36
C PHE A 19 -52.78 -7.96 -17.39
N GLU A 20 -53.76 -8.81 -17.10
CA GLU A 20 -54.88 -9.10 -18.01
C GLU A 20 -55.75 -7.86 -18.28
N ASP A 21 -56.00 -7.05 -17.25
CA ASP A 21 -56.81 -5.84 -17.35
C ASP A 21 -56.09 -4.75 -18.14
N VAL A 22 -54.77 -4.59 -17.93
CA VAL A 22 -53.94 -3.66 -18.73
C VAL A 22 -53.89 -4.11 -20.19
N GLU A 23 -53.74 -5.40 -20.46
CA GLU A 23 -53.75 -5.93 -21.83
C GLU A 23 -55.10 -5.69 -22.53
N HIS A 24 -56.22 -5.88 -21.82
CA HIS A 24 -57.56 -5.63 -22.35
C HIS A 24 -57.80 -4.14 -22.64
N LEU A 25 -57.34 -3.24 -21.77
CA LEU A 25 -57.44 -1.79 -22.02
C LEU A 25 -56.60 -1.31 -23.19
N LEU A 26 -55.38 -1.83 -23.35
CA LEU A 26 -54.50 -1.47 -24.47
C LEU A 26 -55.07 -1.94 -25.83
N LYS A 27 -55.79 -3.06 -25.86
CA LYS A 27 -56.54 -3.53 -27.05
C LYS A 27 -57.66 -2.57 -27.47
N ASN A 28 -58.20 -1.77 -26.54
CA ASN A 28 -59.22 -0.76 -26.81
C ASN A 28 -58.64 0.61 -27.21
N HIS A 29 -57.35 0.68 -27.56
CA HIS A 29 -56.66 1.90 -28.01
C HIS A 29 -56.64 3.06 -26.99
N VAL A 30 -56.58 2.75 -25.70
CA VAL A 30 -56.34 3.76 -24.65
C VAL A 30 -54.92 4.33 -24.80
N PRO A 31 -54.72 5.65 -24.72
CA PRO A 31 -53.39 6.27 -24.78
C PRO A 31 -52.49 5.77 -23.64
N VAL A 32 -51.25 5.44 -23.98
CA VAL A 32 -50.29 4.77 -23.07
C VAL A 32 -49.49 5.77 -22.22
N ASP A 33 -49.28 6.99 -22.74
CA ASP A 33 -48.53 8.07 -22.09
C ASP A 33 -49.50 9.11 -21.49
N VAL A 34 -50.40 8.65 -20.61
CA VAL A 34 -51.31 9.52 -19.85
C VAL A 34 -50.64 9.99 -18.56
N HIS A 35 -50.86 11.24 -18.15
CA HIS A 35 -50.23 11.82 -16.96
C HIS A 35 -51.24 11.97 -15.82
N ASP A 36 -50.90 11.48 -14.63
CA ASP A 36 -51.68 11.78 -13.42
C ASP A 36 -51.51 13.23 -12.93
N GLU A 37 -52.15 13.56 -11.79
CA GLU A 37 -52.09 14.90 -11.19
C GLU A 37 -50.67 15.36 -10.81
N HIS A 38 -49.70 14.45 -10.75
CA HIS A 38 -48.28 14.72 -10.45
C HIS A 38 -47.37 14.59 -11.69
N GLY A 39 -47.95 14.37 -12.87
CA GLY A 39 -47.20 14.14 -14.11
C GLY A 39 -46.63 12.73 -14.25
N MET A 40 -47.14 11.72 -13.52
CA MET A 40 -46.68 10.33 -13.65
C MET A 40 -47.42 9.54 -14.70
N THR A 41 -46.69 8.74 -15.48
CA THR A 41 -47.26 7.83 -16.50
C THR A 41 -47.57 6.44 -15.94
N PRO A 42 -48.45 5.63 -16.60
CA PRO A 42 -48.69 4.24 -16.23
C PRO A 42 -47.39 3.42 -16.15
N LEU A 43 -46.42 3.70 -17.03
CA LEU A 43 -45.10 3.06 -17.03
C LEU A 43 -44.29 3.43 -15.78
N GLN A 44 -44.33 4.69 -15.34
CA GLN A 44 -43.66 5.13 -14.12
C GLN A 44 -44.27 4.51 -12.86
N HIS A 45 -45.60 4.39 -12.80
CA HIS A 45 -46.31 3.69 -11.71
C HIS A 45 -45.94 2.20 -11.64
N ALA A 46 -46.00 1.51 -12.78
CA ALA A 46 -45.58 0.11 -12.88
C ALA A 46 -44.10 -0.07 -12.50
N ALA A 47 -43.23 0.87 -12.90
CA ALA A 47 -41.81 0.84 -12.58
C ALA A 47 -41.51 1.07 -11.10
N PHE A 48 -42.24 1.98 -10.44
CA PHE A 48 -42.11 2.23 -9.00
C PHE A 48 -42.58 1.03 -8.16
N LYS A 49 -43.62 0.32 -8.62
CA LYS A 49 -44.16 -0.88 -7.96
C LYS A 49 -43.39 -2.17 -8.30
N GLY A 50 -42.53 -2.15 -9.30
CA GLY A 50 -41.71 -3.30 -9.69
C GLY A 50 -42.41 -4.31 -10.62
N HIS A 51 -43.46 -3.90 -11.33
CA HIS A 51 -44.27 -4.80 -12.18
C HIS A 51 -43.66 -4.99 -13.58
N ALA A 52 -42.61 -5.82 -13.67
CA ALA A 52 -41.84 -6.05 -14.91
C ALA A 52 -42.68 -6.46 -16.14
N ASN A 53 -43.68 -7.33 -15.95
CA ASN A 53 -44.54 -7.80 -17.05
C ASN A 53 -45.39 -6.67 -17.64
N ILE A 54 -45.88 -5.76 -16.80
CA ILE A 54 -46.66 -4.59 -17.22
C ILE A 54 -45.76 -3.56 -17.90
N CYS A 55 -44.56 -3.30 -17.36
CA CYS A 55 -43.60 -2.42 -18.02
C CYS A 55 -43.28 -2.91 -19.46
N SER A 56 -43.06 -4.21 -19.62
CA SER A 56 -42.81 -4.81 -20.94
C SER A 56 -43.99 -4.64 -21.90
N LEU A 57 -45.21 -4.81 -21.41
CA LEU A 57 -46.44 -4.67 -22.19
C LEU A 57 -46.70 -3.23 -22.63
N LEU A 58 -46.51 -2.26 -21.73
CA LEU A 58 -46.68 -0.82 -22.02
C LEU A 58 -45.62 -0.35 -23.05
N LEU A 59 -44.37 -0.77 -22.89
CA LEU A 59 -43.30 -0.46 -23.84
C LEU A 59 -43.56 -1.08 -25.22
N ALA A 60 -44.10 -2.30 -25.28
CA ALA A 60 -44.49 -2.94 -26.54
C ALA A 60 -45.61 -2.18 -27.28
N HIS A 61 -46.46 -1.46 -26.56
CA HIS A 61 -47.50 -0.59 -27.12
C HIS A 61 -47.02 0.87 -27.33
N GLY A 62 -45.72 1.13 -27.23
CA GLY A 62 -45.12 2.40 -27.60
C GLY A 62 -44.99 3.44 -26.47
N ALA A 63 -45.08 3.04 -25.21
CA ALA A 63 -44.88 3.96 -24.07
C ALA A 63 -43.52 4.68 -24.13
N ASN A 64 -43.51 5.98 -23.83
CA ASN A 64 -42.30 6.78 -23.78
C ASN A 64 -41.49 6.48 -22.50
N VAL A 65 -40.41 5.70 -22.66
CA VAL A 65 -39.51 5.32 -21.57
C VAL A 65 -38.78 6.51 -20.92
N ASN A 66 -38.60 7.60 -21.67
CA ASN A 66 -37.83 8.78 -21.26
C ASN A 66 -38.72 9.97 -20.91
N ASP A 67 -40.00 9.73 -20.61
CA ASP A 67 -40.88 10.78 -20.08
C ASP A 67 -40.30 11.36 -18.79
N HIS A 68 -40.27 12.69 -18.73
CA HIS A 68 -39.67 13.51 -17.68
C HIS A 68 -40.62 14.65 -17.25
N GLU A 69 -41.92 14.52 -17.53
CA GLU A 69 -42.94 15.53 -17.19
C GLU A 69 -43.38 15.51 -15.72
N HIS A 70 -42.95 14.52 -14.94
CA HIS A 70 -43.20 14.44 -13.50
C HIS A 70 -42.76 15.72 -12.76
N ASP A 71 -43.51 16.11 -11.73
CA ASP A 71 -43.31 17.34 -10.94
C ASP A 71 -41.88 17.54 -10.43
N GLN A 72 -41.13 16.47 -10.20
CA GLN A 72 -39.75 16.51 -9.72
C GLN A 72 -38.72 16.06 -10.78
N GLY A 73 -39.15 15.81 -12.01
CA GLY A 73 -38.32 15.32 -13.11
C GLY A 73 -37.83 13.89 -12.91
N TYR A 74 -38.68 13.00 -12.37
CA TYR A 74 -38.32 11.59 -12.27
C TYR A 74 -38.69 10.87 -13.57
N THR A 75 -37.78 10.06 -14.09
CA THR A 75 -38.05 9.16 -15.22
C THR A 75 -38.47 7.78 -14.73
N ALA A 76 -39.02 6.94 -15.62
CA ALA A 76 -39.34 5.55 -15.30
C ALA A 76 -38.11 4.78 -14.76
N LEU A 77 -36.91 5.05 -15.30
CA LEU A 77 -35.66 4.43 -14.84
C LEU A 77 -35.30 4.84 -13.40
N MET A 78 -35.57 6.09 -13.02
CA MET A 78 -35.34 6.56 -11.65
C MET A 78 -36.32 5.93 -10.66
N PHE A 79 -37.59 5.76 -11.04
CA PHE A 79 -38.56 5.04 -10.21
C PHE A 79 -38.21 3.57 -10.06
N ALA A 80 -37.75 2.92 -11.14
CA ALA A 80 -37.25 1.55 -11.08
C ALA A 80 -36.01 1.43 -10.17
N ALA A 81 -35.09 2.39 -10.24
CA ALA A 81 -33.92 2.47 -9.38
C ALA A 81 -34.30 2.61 -7.89
N LEU A 82 -35.32 3.40 -7.56
CA LEU A 82 -35.85 3.54 -6.20
C LEU A 82 -36.57 2.28 -5.72
N SER A 83 -37.28 1.57 -6.61
CA SER A 83 -37.98 0.31 -6.27
C SER A 83 -37.00 -0.82 -5.91
N GLY A 84 -35.76 -0.76 -6.41
CA GLY A 84 -34.78 -1.83 -6.29
C GLY A 84 -35.00 -3.02 -7.22
N ASN A 85 -35.97 -2.96 -8.13
CA ASN A 85 -36.24 -4.06 -9.05
C ASN A 85 -35.31 -4.02 -10.27
N ARG A 86 -34.24 -4.83 -10.21
CA ARG A 86 -33.25 -4.99 -11.30
C ARG A 86 -33.89 -5.37 -12.64
N GLU A 87 -34.95 -6.18 -12.61
CA GLU A 87 -35.61 -6.66 -13.84
C GLU A 87 -36.30 -5.50 -14.57
N VAL A 88 -37.01 -4.64 -13.85
CA VAL A 88 -37.62 -3.43 -14.40
C VAL A 88 -36.55 -2.47 -14.92
N VAL A 89 -35.48 -2.25 -14.16
CA VAL A 89 -34.34 -1.43 -14.60
C VAL A 89 -33.80 -1.95 -15.94
N ARG A 90 -33.61 -3.26 -16.09
CA ARG A 90 -33.16 -3.87 -17.34
C ARG A 90 -34.13 -3.63 -18.49
N ILE A 91 -35.42 -3.89 -18.29
CA ILE A 91 -36.45 -3.71 -19.33
C ILE A 91 -36.46 -2.26 -19.84
N LEU A 92 -36.37 -1.28 -18.93
CA LEU A 92 -36.34 0.14 -19.29
C LEU A 92 -35.05 0.51 -20.04
N LEU A 93 -33.90 0.02 -19.60
CA LEU A 93 -32.62 0.24 -20.29
C LEU A 93 -32.65 -0.38 -21.70
N GLU A 94 -33.17 -1.60 -21.86
CA GLU A 94 -33.36 -2.26 -23.17
C GLU A 94 -34.32 -1.52 -24.09
N ALA A 95 -35.30 -0.80 -23.54
CA ALA A 95 -36.19 0.07 -24.29
C ALA A 95 -35.58 1.45 -24.61
N GLY A 96 -34.34 1.72 -24.22
CA GLY A 96 -33.62 2.95 -24.55
C GLY A 96 -33.72 4.04 -23.48
N ALA A 97 -33.88 3.69 -22.20
CA ALA A 97 -33.84 4.65 -21.12
C ALA A 97 -32.47 5.36 -21.01
N LYS A 98 -32.48 6.68 -20.85
CA LYS A 98 -31.29 7.51 -20.67
C LYS A 98 -30.73 7.36 -19.25
N THR A 99 -29.49 6.87 -19.14
CA THR A 99 -28.78 6.64 -17.87
C THR A 99 -28.29 7.93 -17.21
N HIS A 100 -27.98 8.95 -18.01
CA HIS A 100 -27.40 10.23 -17.56
C HIS A 100 -28.43 11.34 -17.30
N GLN A 101 -29.73 11.09 -17.52
CA GLN A 101 -30.78 12.07 -17.22
C GLN A 101 -30.80 12.35 -15.71
N THR A 102 -30.89 13.63 -15.33
CA THR A 102 -30.95 14.06 -13.93
C THR A 102 -32.32 14.65 -13.59
N ASN A 103 -32.81 14.37 -12.39
CA ASN A 103 -34.02 15.00 -11.86
C ASN A 103 -33.76 16.47 -11.44
N ARG A 104 -34.79 17.15 -10.91
CA ARG A 104 -34.66 18.56 -10.44
C ARG A 104 -33.65 18.74 -9.29
N ILE A 105 -33.27 17.68 -8.60
CA ILE A 105 -32.27 17.67 -7.51
C ILE A 105 -30.86 17.42 -8.07
N GLY A 106 -30.72 17.24 -9.38
CA GLY A 106 -29.44 16.96 -10.04
C GLY A 106 -28.95 15.51 -9.86
N ARG A 107 -29.85 14.57 -9.52
CA ARG A 107 -29.51 13.17 -9.30
C ARG A 107 -29.88 12.27 -10.47
N THR A 108 -28.97 11.36 -10.84
CA THR A 108 -29.21 10.32 -11.85
C THR A 108 -29.91 9.09 -11.24
N ALA A 109 -30.46 8.21 -12.08
CA ALA A 109 -31.07 6.96 -11.63
C ALA A 109 -30.10 6.08 -10.82
N SER A 110 -28.83 6.00 -11.23
CA SER A 110 -27.78 5.26 -10.50
C SER A 110 -27.54 5.84 -9.10
N GLN A 111 -27.46 7.16 -8.97
CA GLN A 111 -27.28 7.83 -7.68
C GLN A 111 -28.49 7.63 -6.74
N LEU A 112 -29.70 7.54 -7.30
CA LEU A 112 -30.92 7.23 -6.53
C LEU A 112 -30.92 5.77 -6.05
N ALA A 113 -30.54 4.82 -6.91
CA ALA A 113 -30.35 3.42 -6.50
C ALA A 113 -29.31 3.32 -5.37
N ALA A 114 -28.18 4.02 -5.49
CA ALA A 114 -27.14 4.05 -4.46
C ALA A 114 -27.65 4.64 -3.13
N PHE A 115 -28.44 5.71 -3.17
CA PHE A 115 -29.06 6.31 -1.99
C PHE A 115 -29.98 5.33 -1.24
N THR A 116 -30.70 4.49 -1.97
CA THR A 116 -31.56 3.44 -1.40
C THR A 116 -30.83 2.14 -1.03
N GLY A 117 -29.52 2.05 -1.29
CA GLY A 117 -28.71 0.85 -1.03
C GLY A 117 -28.89 -0.27 -2.07
N GLN A 118 -29.50 0.02 -3.22
CA GLN A 118 -29.81 -0.95 -4.27
C GLN A 118 -28.63 -1.19 -5.21
N LYS A 119 -27.58 -1.86 -4.69
CA LYS A 119 -26.31 -2.10 -5.40
C LYS A 119 -26.50 -2.74 -6.78
N GLN A 120 -27.40 -3.71 -6.92
CA GLN A 120 -27.60 -4.41 -8.19
C GLN A 120 -28.15 -3.49 -9.30
N CYS A 121 -29.00 -2.54 -8.95
CA CYS A 121 -29.51 -1.54 -9.89
C CYS A 121 -28.40 -0.56 -10.28
N VAL A 122 -27.55 -0.15 -9.34
CA VAL A 122 -26.36 0.69 -9.61
C VAL A 122 -25.44 -0.01 -10.61
N ASP A 123 -25.08 -1.27 -10.33
CA ASP A 123 -24.19 -2.05 -11.19
C ASP A 123 -24.82 -2.25 -12.58
N THR A 124 -26.12 -2.49 -12.66
CA THR A 124 -26.83 -2.68 -13.94
C THR A 124 -26.87 -1.38 -14.75
N ILE A 125 -27.13 -0.23 -14.12
CA ILE A 125 -27.21 1.07 -14.79
C ILE A 125 -25.83 1.55 -15.24
N ASN A 126 -24.81 1.46 -14.37
CA ASN A 126 -23.46 1.96 -14.66
C ASN A 126 -22.74 1.12 -15.73
N ASN A 127 -23.07 -0.17 -15.85
CA ASN A 127 -22.47 -1.06 -16.84
C ASN A 127 -23.30 -1.18 -18.13
N TYR A 128 -24.40 -0.45 -18.24
CA TYR A 128 -25.24 -0.46 -19.42
C TYR A 128 -24.65 0.44 -20.51
N VAL A 129 -24.48 -0.11 -21.72
CA VAL A 129 -24.01 0.65 -22.89
C VAL A 129 -25.22 1.09 -23.71
N THR A 130 -25.45 2.39 -23.81
CA THR A 130 -26.58 2.93 -24.60
C THR A 130 -26.24 2.98 -26.09
N LEU A 131 -27.26 3.07 -26.95
CA LEU A 131 -27.05 3.32 -28.39
C LEU A 131 -26.36 4.67 -28.62
N GLU A 132 -26.63 5.68 -27.79
CA GLU A 132 -25.99 6.99 -27.87
C GLU A 132 -24.48 6.90 -27.62
N ASP A 133 -24.05 6.07 -26.65
CA ASP A 133 -22.63 5.84 -26.38
C ASP A 133 -21.93 5.17 -27.58
N LEU A 134 -22.63 4.29 -28.30
CA LEU A 134 -22.08 3.61 -29.47
C LEU A 134 -22.08 4.49 -30.73
N LYS A 135 -22.99 5.46 -30.85
CA LYS A 135 -23.01 6.43 -31.95
C LYS A 135 -21.68 7.19 -32.06
N TYR A 136 -21.00 7.45 -30.95
CA TYR A 136 -19.66 8.05 -30.95
C TYR A 136 -18.69 7.31 -31.89
N TYR A 137 -18.74 5.98 -31.94
CA TYR A 137 -17.85 5.16 -32.76
C TYR A 137 -18.30 5.06 -34.23
N THR A 138 -19.54 5.44 -34.54
CA THR A 138 -20.06 5.46 -35.92
C THR A 138 -19.67 6.71 -36.70
N ILE A 139 -19.33 7.79 -35.97
CA ILE A 139 -18.93 9.07 -36.54
C ILE A 139 -17.40 9.09 -36.72
N PRO A 140 -16.85 9.46 -37.89
CA PRO A 140 -15.40 9.60 -38.08
C PRO A 140 -14.84 10.71 -37.18
N GLN A 141 -13.70 10.45 -36.53
CA GLN A 141 -13.05 11.38 -35.62
C GLN A 141 -11.66 11.78 -36.16
N GLY A 142 -11.34 13.07 -36.14
CA GLY A 142 -10.01 13.57 -36.53
C GLY A 142 -9.68 13.37 -38.02
N GLN A 143 -8.61 12.62 -38.32
CA GLN A 143 -8.14 12.34 -39.69
C GLN A 143 -8.74 11.06 -40.31
N GLU A 144 -9.65 10.38 -39.61
CA GLU A 144 -10.28 9.13 -40.08
C GLU A 144 -11.35 9.42 -41.16
N THR A 145 -11.37 8.65 -42.25
CA THR A 145 -12.34 8.82 -43.36
C THR A 145 -13.66 8.09 -43.14
N GLU A 146 -13.70 7.10 -42.25
CA GLU A 146 -14.89 6.33 -41.86
C GLU A 146 -14.93 6.16 -40.33
N GLY A 147 -16.13 6.07 -39.75
CA GLY A 147 -16.30 5.73 -38.34
C GLY A 147 -15.74 4.34 -38.00
N LYS A 148 -15.25 4.16 -36.77
CA LYS A 148 -14.67 2.90 -36.30
C LYS A 148 -15.67 1.73 -36.33
N LEU A 149 -16.95 2.00 -36.10
CA LEU A 149 -18.05 1.02 -36.11
C LEU A 149 -19.06 1.36 -37.23
N PRO A 150 -19.45 0.40 -38.09
CA PRO A 150 -20.53 0.61 -39.06
C PRO A 150 -21.89 0.81 -38.37
N GLU A 151 -22.70 1.75 -38.86
CA GLU A 151 -24.04 2.04 -38.30
C GLU A 151 -24.98 0.82 -38.36
N SER A 152 -24.87 0.01 -39.42
CA SER A 152 -25.61 -1.24 -39.59
C SER A 152 -25.37 -2.25 -38.47
N CYS A 153 -24.20 -2.22 -37.81
CA CYS A 153 -23.84 -3.19 -36.77
C CYS A 153 -24.24 -2.75 -35.36
N MET A 154 -24.65 -1.48 -35.19
CA MET A 154 -24.78 -0.83 -33.89
C MET A 154 -25.74 -1.58 -32.95
N HIS A 155 -26.91 -1.98 -33.46
CA HIS A 155 -27.93 -2.68 -32.67
C HIS A 155 -27.50 -4.09 -32.27
N GLY A 156 -26.95 -4.86 -33.22
CA GLY A 156 -26.40 -6.19 -32.93
C GLY A 156 -25.24 -6.13 -31.93
N PHE A 157 -24.39 -5.11 -32.03
CA PHE A 157 -23.20 -4.93 -31.18
C PHE A 157 -23.59 -4.51 -29.77
N GLN A 158 -24.55 -3.60 -29.63
CA GLN A 158 -25.13 -3.24 -28.34
C GLN A 158 -25.72 -4.48 -27.65
N ARG A 159 -26.48 -5.31 -28.38
CA ARG A 159 -27.08 -6.53 -27.83
C ARG A 159 -26.03 -7.50 -27.29
N LEU A 160 -24.86 -7.57 -27.94
CA LEU A 160 -23.71 -8.35 -27.48
C LEU A 160 -23.08 -7.76 -26.21
N LEU A 161 -22.95 -6.43 -26.13
CA LEU A 161 -22.38 -5.72 -24.98
C LEU A 161 -23.28 -5.67 -23.76
N ILE A 162 -24.61 -5.77 -23.89
CA ILE A 162 -25.53 -5.71 -22.73
C ILE A 162 -25.87 -7.10 -22.17
N THR A 163 -25.57 -8.19 -22.88
CA THR A 163 -25.93 -9.54 -22.42
C THR A 163 -25.28 -9.89 -21.07
N ILE A 164 -26.05 -10.51 -20.18
CA ILE A 164 -25.61 -10.96 -18.85
C ILE A 164 -25.18 -12.44 -18.86
N ASN A 165 -25.53 -13.17 -19.92
CA ASN A 165 -25.16 -14.57 -20.06
C ASN A 165 -23.83 -14.68 -20.81
N PHE A 166 -22.75 -14.85 -20.04
CA PHE A 166 -21.39 -14.96 -20.55
C PHE A 166 -21.03 -16.35 -21.07
N ASN A 167 -22.01 -17.26 -21.17
CA ASN A 167 -21.76 -18.55 -21.80
C ASN A 167 -21.33 -18.35 -23.27
N PRO A 168 -20.17 -18.89 -23.70
CA PRO A 168 -19.65 -18.68 -25.04
C PRO A 168 -20.61 -19.19 -26.13
N VAL A 169 -21.38 -20.26 -25.87
CA VAL A 169 -22.41 -20.77 -26.79
C VAL A 169 -23.54 -19.76 -26.98
N HIS A 170 -23.92 -19.05 -25.91
CA HIS A 170 -24.94 -18.00 -25.98
C HIS A 170 -24.45 -16.79 -26.78
N LEU A 171 -23.21 -16.34 -26.54
CA LEU A 171 -22.60 -15.25 -27.32
C LEU A 171 -22.49 -15.60 -28.81
N LEU A 172 -22.09 -16.83 -29.14
CA LEU A 172 -22.09 -17.32 -30.53
C LEU A 172 -23.49 -17.38 -31.14
N ASN A 173 -24.53 -17.66 -30.35
CA ASN A 173 -25.92 -17.60 -30.82
C ASN A 173 -26.35 -16.17 -31.15
N ILE A 174 -25.95 -15.19 -30.34
CA ILE A 174 -26.19 -13.76 -30.62
C ILE A 174 -25.48 -13.35 -31.92
N ILE A 175 -24.20 -13.69 -32.06
CA ILE A 175 -23.41 -13.33 -33.26
C ILE A 175 -24.05 -13.90 -34.53
N CYS A 176 -24.47 -15.16 -34.54
CA CYS A 176 -25.13 -15.76 -35.70
C CYS A 176 -26.56 -15.23 -35.94
N LYS A 177 -27.25 -14.73 -34.90
CA LYS A 177 -28.60 -14.19 -35.04
C LYS A 177 -28.61 -12.87 -35.81
N TYR A 178 -27.57 -12.05 -35.64
CA TYR A 178 -27.46 -10.74 -36.29
C TYR A 178 -26.42 -10.82 -37.43
N SER A 179 -26.87 -11.09 -38.65
CA SER A 179 -25.99 -11.18 -39.83
C SER A 179 -25.17 -9.91 -40.09
N GLU A 180 -25.71 -8.75 -39.72
CA GLU A 180 -25.05 -7.44 -39.79
C GLU A 180 -23.69 -7.41 -39.07
N LEU A 181 -23.53 -8.18 -37.98
CA LEU A 181 -22.29 -8.23 -37.20
C LEU A 181 -21.11 -8.81 -37.98
N TYR A 182 -21.37 -9.66 -38.96
CA TYR A 182 -20.34 -10.40 -39.68
C TYR A 182 -20.41 -10.29 -41.20
N GLN A 183 -21.43 -9.61 -41.74
CA GLN A 183 -21.52 -9.26 -43.16
C GLN A 183 -21.48 -7.74 -43.36
N PRO A 184 -20.54 -7.20 -44.16
CA PRO A 184 -19.39 -7.87 -44.79
C PRO A 184 -18.38 -8.42 -43.77
N SER A 185 -17.53 -9.37 -44.19
CA SER A 185 -16.57 -10.06 -43.30
C SER A 185 -15.59 -9.15 -42.57
N SER A 186 -15.40 -7.91 -43.04
CA SER A 186 -14.64 -6.86 -42.38
C SER A 186 -15.28 -6.36 -41.07
N ASN A 187 -16.59 -6.56 -40.86
CA ASN A 187 -17.33 -6.02 -39.72
C ASN A 187 -16.86 -6.62 -38.39
N LEU A 188 -16.62 -7.94 -38.33
CA LEU A 188 -16.08 -8.57 -37.11
C LEU A 188 -14.71 -8.01 -36.72
N LYS A 189 -13.86 -7.72 -37.70
CA LYS A 189 -12.55 -7.10 -37.46
C LYS A 189 -12.69 -5.67 -36.95
N ARG A 190 -13.61 -4.88 -37.52
CA ARG A 190 -13.93 -3.53 -37.03
C ARG A 190 -14.46 -3.59 -35.59
N ILE A 191 -15.37 -4.51 -35.30
CA ILE A 191 -15.91 -4.73 -33.95
C ILE A 191 -14.81 -5.11 -32.94
N SER A 192 -13.91 -6.03 -33.29
CA SER A 192 -12.77 -6.39 -32.41
C SER A 192 -11.89 -5.18 -32.11
N ASN A 193 -11.60 -4.34 -33.12
CA ASN A 193 -10.86 -3.09 -32.92
C ASN A 193 -11.63 -2.10 -32.04
N THR A 194 -12.94 -1.92 -32.27
CA THR A 194 -13.81 -1.07 -31.44
C THR A 194 -13.81 -1.53 -29.98
N LEU A 195 -13.84 -2.85 -29.72
CA LEU A 195 -13.75 -3.39 -28.37
C LEU A 195 -12.42 -3.05 -27.69
N SER A 196 -11.28 -3.05 -28.40
CA SER A 196 -10.00 -2.59 -27.85
C SER A 196 -10.08 -1.14 -27.36
N PHE A 197 -10.68 -0.25 -28.16
CA PHE A 197 -10.88 1.15 -27.77
C PHE A 197 -11.84 1.31 -26.58
N ILE A 198 -12.91 0.51 -26.53
CA ILE A 198 -13.84 0.52 -25.38
C ILE A 198 -13.11 0.09 -24.11
N ILE A 199 -12.25 -0.94 -24.18
CA ILE A 199 -11.44 -1.39 -23.02
C ILE A 199 -10.52 -0.27 -22.56
N GLU A 200 -9.76 0.34 -23.46
CA GLU A 200 -8.84 1.43 -23.14
C GLU A 200 -9.57 2.62 -22.51
N ARG A 201 -10.65 3.10 -23.16
CA ARG A 201 -11.46 4.21 -22.66
C ARG A 201 -12.13 3.91 -21.32
N SER A 202 -12.54 2.66 -21.07
CA SER A 202 -13.16 2.26 -19.81
C SER A 202 -12.19 2.23 -18.62
N LEU A 203 -10.88 2.18 -18.89
CA LEU A 203 -9.82 2.14 -17.89
C LEU A 203 -8.97 3.43 -17.86
N ASP A 204 -9.28 4.39 -18.73
CA ASP A 204 -8.54 5.65 -18.85
C ASP A 204 -8.91 6.63 -17.72
N PRO A 205 -7.98 6.94 -16.79
CA PRO A 205 -8.23 7.85 -15.67
C PRO A 205 -8.43 9.31 -16.10
N TYR A 206 -8.10 9.69 -17.34
CA TYR A 206 -8.26 11.05 -17.84
C TYR A 206 -9.67 11.32 -18.39
N HIS A 207 -10.39 10.29 -18.81
CA HIS A 207 -11.71 10.42 -19.44
C HIS A 207 -12.88 10.03 -18.51
N THR A 208 -12.64 9.22 -17.48
CA THR A 208 -13.68 8.77 -16.55
C THR A 208 -13.28 9.00 -15.09
N ASN A 209 -14.17 9.64 -14.30
CA ASN A 209 -13.95 9.86 -12.85
C ASN A 209 -13.83 8.54 -12.06
N GLU A 210 -14.39 7.44 -12.59
CA GLU A 210 -14.30 6.08 -12.04
C GLU A 210 -14.07 5.08 -13.19
N PRO A 211 -13.03 4.22 -13.12
CA PRO A 211 -12.78 3.20 -14.15
C PRO A 211 -13.87 2.13 -14.12
N ASN A 212 -14.40 1.76 -15.29
CA ASN A 212 -15.40 0.71 -15.42
C ASN A 212 -14.75 -0.65 -15.72
N ASP A 213 -14.22 -1.28 -14.67
CA ASP A 213 -13.58 -2.59 -14.72
C ASP A 213 -14.49 -3.70 -15.29
N THR A 214 -15.79 -3.63 -14.99
CA THR A 214 -16.78 -4.63 -15.41
C THR A 214 -16.96 -4.61 -16.93
N LEU A 215 -17.13 -3.42 -17.50
CA LEU A 215 -17.25 -3.23 -18.94
C LEU A 215 -15.94 -3.59 -19.66
N ALA A 216 -14.79 -3.27 -19.06
CA ALA A 216 -13.48 -3.60 -19.61
C ALA A 216 -13.27 -5.12 -19.75
N ILE A 217 -13.47 -5.87 -18.66
CA ILE A 217 -13.30 -7.33 -18.64
C ILE A 217 -14.33 -8.01 -19.56
N LYS A 218 -15.57 -7.54 -19.55
CA LYS A 218 -16.63 -8.03 -20.46
C LYS A 218 -16.27 -7.81 -21.92
N SER A 219 -15.81 -6.61 -22.27
CA SER A 219 -15.42 -6.26 -23.65
C SER A 219 -14.22 -7.09 -24.10
N HIS A 220 -13.25 -7.36 -23.22
CA HIS A 220 -12.12 -8.23 -23.51
C HIS A 220 -12.54 -9.70 -23.74
N TYR A 221 -13.48 -10.20 -22.93
CA TYR A 221 -14.00 -11.56 -23.10
C TYR A 221 -14.71 -11.74 -24.45
N ILE A 222 -15.57 -10.77 -24.82
CA ILE A 222 -16.25 -10.76 -26.13
C ILE A 222 -15.23 -10.61 -27.26
N LYS A 223 -14.23 -9.74 -27.12
CA LYS A 223 -13.16 -9.53 -28.09
C LYS A 223 -12.39 -10.82 -28.36
N THR A 224 -11.99 -11.53 -27.30
CA THR A 224 -11.24 -12.79 -27.42
C THR A 224 -12.05 -13.85 -28.15
N LEU A 225 -13.37 -13.95 -27.88
CA LEU A 225 -14.25 -14.85 -28.62
C LEU A 225 -14.32 -14.47 -30.12
N ILE A 226 -14.41 -13.18 -30.45
CA ILE A 226 -14.41 -12.72 -31.85
C ILE A 226 -13.06 -12.98 -32.53
N ASP A 227 -11.94 -12.76 -31.83
CA ASP A 227 -10.60 -13.03 -32.37
C ASP A 227 -10.43 -14.53 -32.69
N THR A 228 -10.94 -15.43 -31.84
CA THR A 228 -10.93 -16.87 -32.16
C THR A 228 -11.79 -17.26 -33.37
N LEU A 229 -12.81 -16.46 -33.72
CA LEU A 229 -13.56 -16.63 -34.97
C LEU A 229 -12.75 -16.16 -36.18
N LEU A 230 -12.04 -15.03 -36.04
CA LEU A 230 -11.22 -14.45 -37.10
C LEU A 230 -10.02 -15.34 -37.47
N GLU A 231 -9.45 -16.08 -36.51
CA GLU A 231 -8.32 -17.00 -36.73
C GLU A 231 -8.68 -18.24 -37.57
N LYS A 232 -9.96 -18.64 -37.65
CA LYS A 232 -10.40 -19.94 -38.20
C LYS A 232 -10.87 -19.94 -39.66
N ASN A 233 -10.46 -18.94 -40.44
CA ASN A 233 -10.77 -18.72 -41.85
C ASN A 233 -12.18 -18.16 -42.11
N ILE A 234 -12.25 -17.09 -42.91
CA ILE A 234 -13.36 -16.10 -42.91
C ILE A 234 -14.51 -16.48 -43.87
N ASP A 235 -14.31 -17.44 -44.78
CA ASP A 235 -15.22 -17.69 -45.90
C ASP A 235 -16.62 -18.20 -45.48
N ASN A 236 -16.78 -18.75 -44.27
CA ASN A 236 -18.10 -19.13 -43.74
C ASN A 236 -18.16 -19.10 -42.20
N ILE A 237 -18.52 -17.94 -41.65
CA ILE A 237 -18.59 -17.69 -40.20
C ILE A 237 -19.64 -18.56 -39.51
N GLU A 238 -20.77 -18.85 -40.16
CA GLU A 238 -21.79 -19.75 -39.58
C GLU A 238 -21.25 -21.17 -39.36
N LYS A 239 -20.44 -21.68 -40.30
CA LYS A 239 -19.78 -22.98 -40.18
C LYS A 239 -18.79 -22.99 -39.01
N VAL A 240 -17.95 -21.96 -38.88
CA VAL A 240 -16.97 -21.83 -37.78
C VAL A 240 -17.67 -21.71 -36.43
N CYS A 241 -18.74 -20.91 -36.34
CA CYS A 241 -19.55 -20.81 -35.12
C CYS A 241 -20.13 -22.17 -34.74
N ASN A 242 -20.61 -22.97 -35.69
CA ASN A 242 -21.13 -24.31 -35.41
C ASN A 242 -20.03 -25.29 -34.93
N GLU A 243 -18.81 -25.19 -35.45
CA GLU A 243 -17.68 -25.99 -34.97
C GLU A 243 -17.26 -25.61 -33.54
N LEU A 244 -17.17 -24.31 -33.23
CA LEU A 244 -16.86 -23.85 -31.87
C LEU A 244 -17.96 -24.21 -30.88
N ARG A 245 -19.23 -24.07 -31.25
CA ARG A 245 -20.36 -24.51 -30.42
C ARG A 245 -20.25 -25.99 -30.06
N LYS A 246 -19.87 -26.85 -31.01
CA LYS A 246 -19.63 -28.28 -30.72
C LYS A 246 -18.53 -28.47 -29.70
N LYS A 247 -17.40 -27.77 -29.82
CA LYS A 247 -16.29 -27.85 -28.86
C LYS A 247 -16.67 -27.39 -27.45
N PHE A 248 -17.46 -26.32 -27.34
CA PHE A 248 -17.93 -25.81 -26.04
C PHE A 248 -18.98 -26.71 -25.37
N VAL A 249 -19.75 -27.49 -26.15
CA VAL A 249 -20.82 -28.37 -25.65
C VAL A 249 -20.38 -29.81 -25.41
N HIS A 250 -19.26 -30.27 -26.01
CA HIS A 250 -18.85 -31.66 -25.91
C HIS A 250 -18.39 -32.04 -24.50
N GLU A 251 -19.08 -33.03 -23.92
CA GLU A 251 -18.68 -33.76 -22.72
C GLU A 251 -17.85 -34.97 -23.18
N ASN A 252 -16.64 -35.16 -22.64
CA ASN A 252 -15.89 -36.41 -22.87
C ASN A 252 -16.67 -37.55 -22.21
N GLU A 253 -16.70 -38.74 -22.83
CA GLU A 253 -17.51 -39.88 -22.37
C GLU A 253 -17.21 -40.37 -20.93
N ASN A 254 -16.12 -39.90 -20.32
CA ASN A 254 -15.69 -40.27 -18.96
C ASN A 254 -15.83 -39.15 -17.90
N ASP A 255 -16.15 -37.91 -18.26
CA ASP A 255 -16.20 -36.77 -17.31
C ASP A 255 -17.46 -35.90 -17.49
N ASN A 256 -18.20 -35.67 -16.41
CA ASN A 256 -19.39 -34.80 -16.35
C ASN A 256 -19.07 -33.27 -16.50
N PHE A 257 -17.92 -32.88 -17.07
CA PHE A 257 -17.42 -31.49 -17.04
C PHE A 257 -16.91 -30.96 -18.39
N ARG A 258 -17.20 -29.68 -18.70
CA ARG A 258 -16.84 -29.00 -19.96
C ARG A 258 -15.42 -28.42 -19.96
N MET A 259 -14.42 -29.28 -20.18
CA MET A 259 -13.01 -28.88 -20.10
C MET A 259 -12.58 -27.79 -21.10
N TYR A 260 -13.11 -27.78 -22.33
CA TYR A 260 -12.71 -26.78 -23.34
C TYR A 260 -13.24 -25.38 -23.00
N GLU A 261 -14.47 -25.29 -22.50
CA GLU A 261 -15.09 -24.04 -22.02
C GLU A 261 -14.29 -23.46 -20.85
N GLU A 262 -13.94 -24.31 -19.86
CA GLU A 262 -13.15 -23.92 -18.71
C GLU A 262 -11.75 -23.40 -19.09
N LYS A 263 -11.04 -24.09 -20.00
CA LYS A 263 -9.72 -23.67 -20.49
C LYS A 263 -9.77 -22.34 -21.22
N PHE A 264 -10.76 -22.17 -22.11
CA PHE A 264 -10.94 -20.94 -22.88
C PHE A 264 -11.15 -19.72 -21.96
N ILE A 265 -12.00 -19.86 -20.93
CA ILE A 265 -12.28 -18.75 -20.00
C ILE A 265 -11.02 -18.39 -19.19
N ARG A 266 -10.29 -19.39 -18.67
CA ARG A 266 -9.05 -19.15 -17.91
C ARG A 266 -7.96 -18.49 -18.76
N GLU A 267 -7.82 -18.89 -20.01
CA GLU A 267 -6.89 -18.27 -20.95
C GLU A 267 -7.29 -16.82 -21.29
N THR A 268 -8.59 -16.57 -21.47
CA THR A 268 -9.11 -15.21 -21.70
C THR A 268 -8.83 -14.29 -20.51
N ILE A 269 -9.03 -14.76 -19.29
CA ILE A 269 -8.72 -14.01 -18.07
C ILE A 269 -7.20 -13.74 -17.96
N ARG A 270 -6.37 -14.74 -18.31
CA ARG A 270 -4.90 -14.61 -18.30
C ARG A 270 -4.39 -13.56 -19.29
N ASN A 271 -5.01 -13.47 -20.47
CA ASN A 271 -4.57 -12.59 -21.55
C ASN A 271 -5.09 -11.15 -21.43
N PHE A 272 -5.78 -10.82 -20.33
CA PHE A 272 -6.25 -9.45 -20.09
C PHE A 272 -5.07 -8.47 -19.92
N PRO A 273 -5.00 -7.39 -20.71
CA PRO A 273 -3.82 -6.53 -20.78
C PRO A 273 -3.57 -5.68 -19.51
N TYR A 274 -4.62 -5.33 -18.76
CA TYR A 274 -4.53 -4.42 -17.62
C TYR A 274 -4.50 -5.17 -16.28
N LYS A 275 -3.32 -5.69 -15.92
CA LYS A 275 -3.12 -6.54 -14.72
C LYS A 275 -3.40 -5.84 -13.38
N GLN A 276 -3.42 -4.51 -13.36
CA GLN A 276 -3.69 -3.70 -12.17
C GLN A 276 -5.19 -3.55 -11.85
N CYS A 277 -6.07 -4.05 -12.73
CA CYS A 277 -7.52 -3.99 -12.54
C CYS A 277 -7.95 -4.79 -11.29
N PRO A 278 -8.60 -4.15 -10.29
CA PRO A 278 -9.04 -4.81 -9.06
C PRO A 278 -9.97 -6.01 -9.30
N LEU A 279 -10.91 -5.86 -10.24
CA LEU A 279 -11.86 -6.93 -10.58
C LEU A 279 -11.17 -8.15 -11.21
N LEU A 280 -10.11 -7.93 -12.00
CA LEU A 280 -9.28 -9.01 -12.53
C LEU A 280 -8.57 -9.76 -11.40
N GLN A 281 -7.98 -9.03 -10.45
CA GLN A 281 -7.31 -9.65 -9.30
C GLN A 281 -8.28 -10.48 -8.47
N GLN A 282 -9.51 -10.01 -8.27
CA GLN A 282 -10.57 -10.76 -7.61
C GLN A 282 -10.93 -12.04 -8.38
N LEU A 283 -11.12 -11.96 -9.71
CA LEU A 283 -11.38 -13.12 -10.57
C LEU A 283 -10.27 -14.16 -10.48
N VAL A 284 -9.01 -13.72 -10.53
CA VAL A 284 -7.84 -14.61 -10.44
C VAL A 284 -7.78 -15.29 -9.07
N ARG A 285 -8.03 -14.56 -7.97
CA ARG A 285 -8.07 -15.13 -6.61
C ARG A 285 -9.13 -16.23 -6.47
N LEU A 286 -10.29 -16.05 -7.10
CA LEU A 286 -11.38 -17.03 -7.03
C LEU A 286 -11.14 -18.25 -7.93
N ILE A 287 -10.47 -18.09 -9.08
CA ILE A 287 -10.30 -19.17 -10.07
C ILE A 287 -9.00 -19.97 -9.85
N ALA A 288 -7.92 -19.31 -9.40
CA ALA A 288 -6.61 -19.93 -9.22
C ALA A 288 -6.59 -21.18 -8.30
N PRO A 289 -7.31 -21.23 -7.16
CA PRO A 289 -7.26 -22.39 -6.26
C PRO A 289 -8.08 -23.59 -6.75
N ILE A 290 -8.88 -23.44 -7.82
CA ILE A 290 -9.81 -24.46 -8.30
C ILE A 290 -9.17 -25.26 -9.43
N GLU A 291 -9.08 -26.58 -9.26
CA GLU A 291 -8.62 -27.50 -10.31
C GLU A 291 -9.56 -27.51 -11.53
N LEU A 292 -9.00 -27.75 -12.72
CA LEU A 292 -9.78 -27.93 -13.94
C LEU A 292 -10.75 -29.10 -13.77
N GLY A 293 -12.06 -28.85 -13.81
CA GLY A 293 -13.06 -29.89 -13.59
C GLY A 293 -13.90 -29.74 -12.32
N GLN A 294 -13.43 -28.94 -11.36
CA GLN A 294 -14.10 -28.79 -10.06
C GLN A 294 -15.06 -27.59 -10.03
N LYS A 295 -16.02 -27.62 -9.11
CA LYS A 295 -16.95 -26.51 -8.86
C LYS A 295 -16.41 -25.57 -7.77
N PRO A 296 -16.65 -24.25 -7.84
CA PRO A 296 -17.36 -23.54 -8.92
C PRO A 296 -16.53 -23.45 -10.20
N SER A 297 -17.17 -23.65 -11.37
CA SER A 297 -16.52 -23.49 -12.69
C SER A 297 -16.05 -22.06 -12.94
N ALA A 298 -15.07 -21.85 -13.82
CA ALA A 298 -14.63 -20.52 -14.23
C ALA A 298 -15.78 -19.70 -14.83
N LEU A 299 -16.73 -20.34 -15.52
CA LEU A 299 -17.93 -19.67 -16.05
C LEU A 299 -18.83 -19.17 -14.92
N SER A 300 -19.07 -19.98 -13.88
CA SER A 300 -19.87 -19.54 -12.73
C SER A 300 -19.19 -18.40 -12.00
N VAL A 301 -17.88 -18.49 -11.76
CA VAL A 301 -17.12 -17.42 -11.11
C VAL A 301 -17.18 -16.13 -11.93
N LEU A 302 -16.87 -16.19 -13.24
CA LEU A 302 -16.96 -15.05 -14.15
C LEU A 302 -18.35 -14.41 -14.13
N THR A 303 -19.40 -15.23 -14.19
CA THR A 303 -20.78 -14.75 -14.21
C THR A 303 -21.17 -14.12 -12.88
N THR A 304 -20.82 -14.73 -11.75
CA THR A 304 -21.12 -14.18 -10.42
C THR A 304 -20.34 -12.90 -10.11
N THR A 305 -19.09 -12.81 -10.57
CA THR A 305 -18.26 -11.65 -10.32
C THR A 305 -18.67 -10.46 -11.19
N LEU A 306 -19.06 -10.69 -12.45
CA LEU A 306 -19.52 -9.62 -13.35
C LEU A 306 -20.99 -9.21 -13.13
N ASN A 307 -21.88 -10.13 -12.71
CA ASN A 307 -23.31 -9.85 -12.52
C ASN A 307 -23.77 -9.72 -11.05
N GLY A 308 -22.88 -9.98 -10.09
CA GLY A 308 -23.19 -10.03 -8.65
C GLY A 308 -23.78 -11.37 -8.15
N HIS A 309 -23.70 -11.61 -6.83
CA HIS A 309 -23.99 -12.88 -6.13
C HIS A 309 -25.45 -13.40 -6.17
N ALA A 310 -26.36 -12.81 -6.95
CA ALA A 310 -27.77 -13.21 -7.02
C ALA A 310 -28.20 -13.62 -8.44
N PHE A 311 -27.34 -14.34 -9.17
CA PHE A 311 -27.70 -14.91 -10.47
C PHE A 311 -28.21 -16.36 -10.38
N GLU A 312 -28.31 -16.90 -9.18
CA GLU A 312 -28.85 -18.24 -8.90
C GLU A 312 -30.27 -18.14 -8.30
N ASP A 313 -31.23 -17.67 -9.10
CA ASP A 313 -32.62 -18.06 -8.86
C ASP A 313 -32.77 -19.52 -9.29
N GLU A 314 -32.88 -20.40 -8.30
CA GLU A 314 -33.07 -21.86 -8.43
C GLU A 314 -34.42 -22.25 -9.08
N THR A 315 -35.27 -21.28 -9.44
CA THR A 315 -36.67 -21.48 -9.82
C THR A 315 -36.94 -21.46 -11.33
N HIS A 316 -35.91 -21.32 -12.18
CA HIS A 316 -36.09 -21.20 -13.63
C HIS A 316 -35.36 -22.29 -14.43
N ASN A 317 -36.11 -22.98 -15.32
CA ASN A 317 -35.59 -23.97 -16.27
C ASN A 317 -34.59 -23.32 -17.24
N ARG A 318 -33.31 -23.71 -17.17
CA ARG A 318 -32.25 -23.20 -18.06
C ARG A 318 -31.88 -24.21 -19.14
N CYS A 319 -31.43 -23.72 -20.29
CA CYS A 319 -30.86 -24.58 -21.32
C CYS A 319 -29.51 -25.14 -20.87
N ASP A 320 -29.31 -26.46 -20.94
CA ASP A 320 -28.06 -27.10 -20.53
C ASP A 320 -26.86 -26.54 -21.30
N ALA A 321 -26.98 -26.37 -22.63
CA ALA A 321 -25.89 -25.96 -23.51
C ALA A 321 -25.49 -24.48 -23.39
N CYS A 322 -26.46 -23.55 -23.36
CA CYS A 322 -26.19 -22.11 -23.45
C CYS A 322 -26.72 -21.30 -22.24
N SER A 323 -27.25 -21.96 -21.22
CA SER A 323 -27.76 -21.34 -19.99
C SER A 323 -28.91 -20.32 -20.17
N GLN A 324 -29.61 -20.34 -21.31
CA GLN A 324 -30.75 -19.44 -21.58
C GLN A 324 -31.98 -19.83 -20.72
N LEU A 325 -32.65 -18.82 -20.14
CA LEU A 325 -33.85 -18.97 -19.31
C LEU A 325 -35.06 -19.49 -20.10
N ASN A 326 -35.99 -20.16 -19.41
CA ASN A 326 -37.26 -20.70 -19.91
C ASN A 326 -37.12 -21.75 -21.04
N ALA A 327 -36.18 -22.69 -20.90
CA ALA A 327 -35.97 -23.77 -21.86
C ALA A 327 -36.19 -25.17 -21.26
N ASN A 328 -37.03 -26.00 -21.89
CA ASN A 328 -37.18 -27.42 -21.53
C ASN A 328 -35.92 -28.21 -21.98
N ARG A 329 -34.89 -28.28 -21.11
CA ARG A 329 -33.54 -28.86 -21.29
C ARG A 329 -32.67 -28.21 -22.38
N ARG A 330 -33.16 -28.04 -23.61
CA ARG A 330 -32.42 -27.35 -24.70
C ARG A 330 -33.30 -26.32 -25.42
N CYS A 331 -32.78 -25.11 -25.66
CA CYS A 331 -33.47 -24.09 -26.44
C CYS A 331 -33.50 -24.43 -27.95
N ALA A 332 -34.36 -23.77 -28.73
CA ALA A 332 -34.52 -24.04 -30.17
C ALA A 332 -33.19 -23.90 -30.95
N ALA A 333 -32.40 -22.87 -30.63
CA ALA A 333 -31.08 -22.67 -31.23
C ALA A 333 -30.11 -23.83 -30.91
N CYS A 334 -30.07 -24.29 -29.65
CA CYS A 334 -29.22 -25.42 -29.24
C CYS A 334 -29.74 -26.80 -29.68
N LYS A 335 -31.05 -26.94 -29.97
CA LYS A 335 -31.63 -28.17 -30.53
C LYS A 335 -31.18 -28.43 -31.97
N SER A 336 -31.01 -27.39 -32.78
CA SER A 336 -30.51 -27.50 -34.16
C SER A 336 -29.15 -28.22 -34.25
N ILE A 337 -28.29 -27.99 -33.25
CA ILE A 337 -26.96 -28.61 -33.11
C ILE A 337 -27.08 -30.11 -32.79
N SER A 338 -28.06 -30.49 -31.95
CA SER A 338 -28.33 -31.88 -31.57
C SER A 338 -28.81 -32.74 -32.75
N ASN A 339 -29.64 -32.18 -33.63
CA ASN A 339 -30.13 -32.88 -34.83
C ASN A 339 -29.00 -33.13 -35.84
N ILE A 340 -28.05 -32.20 -35.96
CA ILE A 340 -26.83 -32.37 -36.78
C ILE A 340 -25.95 -33.49 -36.20
N MET A 341 -25.86 -33.61 -34.87
CA MET A 341 -25.11 -34.69 -34.20
C MET A 341 -25.79 -36.05 -34.36
N GLN A 342 -27.12 -36.13 -34.30
CA GLN A 342 -27.85 -37.39 -34.56
C GLN A 342 -27.66 -37.88 -36.00
N ASN A 343 -27.62 -36.97 -36.99
CA ASN A 343 -27.35 -37.30 -38.39
C ASN A 343 -25.88 -37.68 -38.69
N LEU A 344 -24.92 -37.18 -37.91
CA LEU A 344 -23.51 -37.59 -38.00
C LEU A 344 -23.28 -38.95 -37.33
N VAL A 345 -23.87 -39.17 -36.15
CA VAL A 345 -23.79 -40.45 -35.43
C VAL A 345 -24.53 -41.55 -36.20
N SER A 346 -25.66 -41.27 -36.87
CA SER A 346 -26.35 -42.23 -37.74
C SER A 346 -25.57 -42.54 -39.03
N ASN A 347 -24.89 -41.56 -39.63
CA ASN A 347 -23.99 -41.78 -40.78
C ASN A 347 -22.71 -42.56 -40.41
N ILE A 348 -22.20 -42.38 -39.20
CA ILE A 348 -21.04 -43.15 -38.70
C ILE A 348 -21.48 -44.57 -38.30
N LYS A 349 -22.65 -44.73 -37.66
CA LYS A 349 -23.24 -46.06 -37.39
C LYS A 349 -23.62 -46.80 -38.67
N GLY A 350 -24.13 -46.11 -39.69
CA GLY A 350 -24.45 -46.70 -41.00
C GLY A 350 -23.22 -47.16 -41.80
N LYS A 351 -22.03 -46.60 -41.51
CA LYS A 351 -20.74 -47.07 -42.07
C LYS A 351 -20.08 -48.19 -41.26
N LEU A 352 -20.54 -48.45 -40.03
CA LEU A 352 -19.97 -49.44 -39.12
C LEU A 352 -20.83 -50.71 -38.99
N VAL A 353 -22.07 -50.73 -39.51
CA VAL A 353 -22.92 -51.92 -39.55
C VAL A 353 -22.75 -52.63 -40.89
N GLY A 354 -21.61 -53.29 -41.01
CA GLY A 354 -21.28 -54.23 -42.06
C GLY A 354 -20.40 -55.33 -41.47
N ASN A 355 -20.98 -56.13 -40.57
CA ASN A 355 -20.67 -57.54 -40.29
C ASN A 355 -21.24 -57.95 -38.92
N THR A 356 -22.18 -58.93 -38.97
CA THR A 356 -22.34 -60.11 -38.10
C THR A 356 -22.20 -59.95 -36.58
N THR A 357 -23.03 -60.47 -35.68
CA THR A 357 -24.19 -61.38 -35.69
C THR A 357 -24.65 -61.44 -34.22
N GLU A 358 -25.96 -61.44 -34.01
CA GLU A 358 -26.74 -62.11 -32.95
C GLU A 358 -26.08 -62.45 -31.60
N THR A 359 -26.64 -61.89 -30.51
CA THR A 359 -27.43 -62.65 -29.50
C THR A 359 -28.01 -61.71 -28.44
N SER A 360 -29.32 -61.80 -28.25
CA SER A 360 -30.06 -61.50 -27.00
C SER A 360 -30.56 -62.86 -26.45
N PRO A 361 -31.30 -63.02 -25.32
CA PRO A 361 -31.91 -62.02 -24.43
C PRO A 361 -31.91 -62.39 -22.91
N ASN A 362 -32.71 -61.65 -22.13
CA ASN A 362 -33.37 -61.97 -20.84
C ASN A 362 -32.60 -61.69 -19.54
N GLU A 363 -33.19 -61.24 -18.42
CA GLU A 363 -34.50 -60.68 -18.03
C GLU A 363 -34.41 -60.43 -16.49
N LYS A 364 -35.33 -59.61 -15.94
CA LYS A 364 -35.84 -59.55 -14.53
C LYS A 364 -35.42 -58.40 -13.59
N LEU A 365 -36.37 -57.47 -13.51
CA LEU A 365 -37.16 -57.01 -12.35
C LEU A 365 -36.50 -56.71 -10.97
N SER A 366 -36.62 -55.42 -10.65
CA SER A 366 -37.29 -54.86 -9.46
C SER A 366 -36.48 -54.56 -8.17
N PRO A 367 -36.93 -53.57 -7.37
CA PRO A 367 -36.10 -52.63 -6.61
C PRO A 367 -36.08 -52.91 -5.10
N THR A 368 -35.03 -52.47 -4.40
CA THR A 368 -35.05 -52.41 -2.93
C THR A 368 -34.23 -51.25 -2.36
N SER A 369 -34.90 -50.57 -1.42
CA SER A 369 -34.41 -49.96 -0.17
C SER A 369 -33.50 -48.73 -0.22
N THR A 370 -34.17 -47.59 0.03
CA THR A 370 -33.85 -46.61 1.07
C THR A 370 -32.89 -47.08 2.17
N GLU A 371 -31.90 -46.23 2.45
CA GLU A 371 -31.25 -45.90 3.74
C GLU A 371 -29.94 -45.17 3.40
N SER A 372 -29.34 -44.28 4.17
CA SER A 372 -29.70 -43.39 5.26
C SER A 372 -28.49 -42.42 5.36
N TYR A 373 -28.71 -41.15 5.67
CA TYR A 373 -27.61 -40.19 5.85
C TYR A 373 -26.81 -40.54 7.10
N GLY A 374 -25.63 -41.12 6.91
CA GLY A 374 -24.63 -41.31 7.96
C GLY A 374 -23.92 -40.00 8.28
N PHE A 375 -24.30 -39.37 9.39
CA PHE A 375 -23.55 -38.30 10.05
C PHE A 375 -22.16 -38.83 10.43
N ARG A 376 -21.10 -38.24 9.88
CA ARG A 376 -19.74 -38.43 10.39
C ARG A 376 -19.59 -37.52 11.62
N GLN A 377 -19.54 -38.13 12.80
CA GLN A 377 -19.33 -37.45 14.08
C GLN A 377 -18.02 -36.65 14.03
N VAL A 378 -18.14 -35.33 14.24
CA VAL A 378 -17.00 -34.45 14.56
C VAL A 378 -16.73 -34.62 16.06
N HIS A 379 -15.53 -35.09 16.40
CA HIS A 379 -15.03 -35.08 17.76
C HIS A 379 -14.88 -33.62 18.22
N ILE A 380 -15.68 -33.21 19.20
CA ILE A 380 -15.52 -31.94 19.91
C ILE A 380 -14.44 -32.18 20.98
N PRO A 381 -13.37 -31.39 21.08
CA PRO A 381 -12.42 -31.52 22.18
C PRO A 381 -13.09 -31.09 23.49
N GLU A 382 -13.08 -31.98 24.48
CA GLU A 382 -13.54 -31.67 25.84
C GLU A 382 -12.66 -30.57 26.43
N ALA A 383 -13.30 -29.46 26.80
CA ALA A 383 -12.65 -28.41 27.58
C ALA A 383 -12.30 -28.96 28.97
N LYS A 384 -11.01 -29.15 29.23
CA LYS A 384 -10.49 -29.37 30.59
C LYS A 384 -10.72 -28.09 31.40
N ILE A 385 -11.68 -28.15 32.33
CA ILE A 385 -11.81 -27.15 33.39
C ILE A 385 -10.64 -27.37 34.35
N GLY A 386 -9.58 -26.59 34.17
CA GLY A 386 -8.49 -26.49 35.14
C GLY A 386 -8.96 -25.69 36.36
N LEU A 387 -9.02 -26.34 37.51
CA LEU A 387 -9.14 -25.66 38.81
C LEU A 387 -7.86 -24.86 39.04
N GLY A 388 -7.95 -23.54 38.96
CA GLY A 388 -6.84 -22.61 39.19
C GLY A 388 -7.27 -21.42 40.05
N SER A 389 -6.68 -21.32 41.25
CA SER A 389 -6.69 -20.20 42.23
C SER A 389 -8.05 -19.72 42.77
N THR A 390 -8.30 -20.06 44.04
CA THR A 390 -9.53 -19.79 44.81
C THR A 390 -9.86 -18.31 45.03
N GLU A 391 -8.91 -17.39 44.85
CA GLU A 391 -9.13 -15.96 45.13
C GLU A 391 -9.84 -15.22 43.98
N ALA A 392 -9.58 -15.58 42.72
CA ALA A 392 -10.22 -14.95 41.57
C ALA A 392 -11.71 -15.31 41.44
N ASP A 393 -12.05 -16.56 41.77
CA ASP A 393 -13.43 -17.06 41.77
C ASP A 393 -14.28 -16.39 42.86
N LEU A 394 -13.69 -16.06 44.01
CA LEU A 394 -14.38 -15.36 45.08
C LEU A 394 -14.72 -13.92 44.69
N ILE A 395 -13.79 -13.20 44.07
CA ILE A 395 -14.02 -11.83 43.58
C ILE A 395 -15.11 -11.82 42.51
N TYR A 396 -15.10 -12.81 41.61
CA TYR A 396 -16.14 -12.96 40.59
C TYR A 396 -17.53 -13.22 41.23
N MET A 397 -17.60 -14.11 42.22
CA MET A 397 -18.84 -14.42 42.95
C MET A 397 -19.37 -13.20 43.73
N VAL A 398 -18.51 -12.44 44.40
CA VAL A 398 -18.89 -11.22 45.14
C VAL A 398 -19.40 -10.15 44.18
N LYS A 399 -18.76 -9.95 43.03
CA LYS A 399 -19.22 -9.00 42.01
C LYS A 399 -20.60 -9.38 41.46
N LYS A 400 -20.82 -10.68 41.17
CA LYS A 400 -22.11 -11.22 40.77
C LYS A 400 -23.20 -11.00 41.82
N TYR A 401 -22.85 -11.15 43.09
CA TYR A 401 -23.78 -10.93 44.20
C TYR A 401 -24.16 -9.45 44.33
N LEU A 402 -23.20 -8.53 44.22
CA LEU A 402 -23.43 -7.09 44.24
C LEU A 402 -24.30 -6.61 43.06
N GLU A 403 -24.13 -7.19 41.87
CA GLU A 403 -25.01 -6.91 40.72
C GLU A 403 -26.46 -7.34 40.97
N ILE A 404 -26.67 -8.49 41.62
CA ILE A 404 -28.01 -8.99 41.96
C ILE A 404 -28.66 -8.11 43.03
N VAL A 405 -27.92 -7.74 44.07
CA VAL A 405 -28.42 -6.84 45.12
C VAL A 405 -28.76 -5.47 44.53
N GLY A 406 -27.93 -4.95 43.63
CA GLY A 406 -28.20 -3.70 42.91
C GLY A 406 -29.50 -3.75 42.11
N LEU A 407 -29.77 -4.86 41.40
CA LEU A 407 -31.03 -5.06 40.69
C LEU A 407 -32.25 -5.10 41.62
N ILE A 408 -32.13 -5.77 42.78
CA ILE A 408 -33.21 -5.84 43.77
C ILE A 408 -33.51 -4.45 44.35
N VAL A 409 -32.48 -3.65 44.63
CA VAL A 409 -32.64 -2.27 45.12
C VAL A 409 -33.32 -1.39 44.06
N ILE A 410 -32.95 -1.52 42.78
CA ILE A 410 -33.61 -0.77 41.69
C ILE A 410 -35.09 -1.14 41.59
N VAL A 411 -35.43 -2.44 41.65
CA VAL A 411 -36.83 -2.89 41.63
C VAL A 411 -37.61 -2.38 42.84
N TRP A 412 -36.99 -2.37 44.02
CA TRP A 412 -37.57 -1.83 45.24
C TRP A 412 -37.81 -0.31 45.16
N VAL A 413 -36.85 0.46 44.63
CA VAL A 413 -36.97 1.93 44.44
C VAL A 413 -38.05 2.27 43.41
N VAL A 414 -38.16 1.50 42.31
CA VAL A 414 -39.20 1.69 41.29
C VAL A 414 -40.60 1.42 41.86
N GLY A 415 -40.72 0.41 42.74
CA GLY A 415 -41.95 0.13 43.49
C GLY A 415 -42.28 1.21 44.52
N TYR A 416 -41.29 1.73 45.25
CA TYR A 416 -41.45 2.81 46.23
C TYR A 416 -41.91 4.13 45.58
N LEU A 417 -41.44 4.42 44.36
CA LEU A 417 -41.78 5.63 43.60
C LEU A 417 -43.05 5.50 42.73
N ARG A 418 -43.76 4.37 42.79
CA ARG A 418 -45.01 4.10 42.04
C ARG A 418 -44.93 4.31 40.51
N PHE A 419 -43.79 4.01 39.90
CA PHE A 419 -43.65 4.04 38.44
C PHE A 419 -44.41 2.88 37.78
N SER A 420 -45.00 3.12 36.60
CA SER A 420 -45.77 2.11 35.84
C SER A 420 -44.88 0.96 35.34
N VAL A 421 -45.37 -0.27 35.48
CA VAL A 421 -44.70 -1.54 35.08
C VAL A 421 -44.27 -1.53 33.59
N SER A 422 -44.92 -0.72 32.76
CA SER A 422 -44.62 -0.57 31.33
C SER A 422 -43.19 -0.09 31.05
N TRP A 423 -42.59 0.72 31.92
CA TRP A 423 -41.21 1.21 31.74
C TRP A 423 -40.17 0.12 31.98
N ILE A 424 -40.44 -0.81 32.89
CA ILE A 424 -39.55 -1.95 33.16
C ILE A 424 -39.54 -2.89 31.95
N LEU A 425 -40.71 -3.16 31.37
CA LEU A 425 -40.85 -4.00 30.17
C LEU A 425 -40.13 -3.39 28.96
N LEU A 426 -40.18 -2.06 28.78
CA LEU A 426 -39.46 -1.35 27.72
C LEU A 426 -37.94 -1.49 27.87
N ILE A 427 -37.42 -1.31 29.09
CA ILE A 427 -35.97 -1.42 29.37
C ILE A 427 -35.49 -2.85 29.18
N VAL A 428 -36.27 -3.84 29.63
CA VAL A 428 -35.95 -5.26 29.43
C VAL A 428 -35.97 -5.61 27.95
N PHE A 429 -36.94 -5.11 27.17
CA PHE A 429 -36.99 -5.32 25.73
C PHE A 429 -35.77 -4.72 25.02
N ILE A 430 -35.41 -3.47 25.34
CA ILE A 430 -34.22 -2.80 24.77
C ILE A 430 -32.94 -3.55 25.16
N TYR A 431 -32.83 -4.03 26.40
CA TYR A 431 -31.69 -4.80 26.86
C TYR A 431 -31.56 -6.13 26.12
N LEU A 432 -32.64 -6.93 26.03
CA LEU A 432 -32.66 -8.20 25.32
C LEU A 432 -32.40 -8.03 23.82
N PHE A 433 -32.95 -6.97 23.21
CA PHE A 433 -32.70 -6.63 21.81
C PHE A 433 -31.23 -6.26 21.57
N ARG A 434 -30.63 -5.43 22.45
CA ARG A 434 -29.21 -5.08 22.39
C ARG A 434 -28.30 -6.28 22.66
N GLN A 435 -28.67 -7.16 23.58
CA GLN A 435 -27.92 -8.38 23.89
C GLN A 435 -27.93 -9.34 22.71
N ARG A 436 -29.09 -9.53 22.07
CA ARG A 436 -29.23 -10.35 20.86
C ARG A 436 -28.45 -9.77 19.67
N GLN A 437 -28.52 -8.45 19.46
CA GLN A 437 -27.74 -7.76 18.43
C GLN A 437 -26.23 -7.86 18.67
N ARG A 438 -25.77 -7.73 19.92
CA ARG A 438 -24.35 -7.87 20.29
C ARG A 438 -23.86 -9.31 20.15
N ALA A 439 -24.68 -10.31 20.48
CA ALA A 439 -24.34 -11.72 20.32
C ALA A 439 -24.17 -12.09 18.83
N LEU A 440 -25.16 -11.73 18.00
CA LEU A 440 -25.10 -11.92 16.55
C LEU A 440 -23.93 -11.18 15.90
N SER A 441 -23.64 -9.95 16.36
CA SER A 441 -22.49 -9.19 15.84
C SER A 441 -21.16 -9.84 16.22
N LYS A 442 -21.00 -10.34 17.46
CA LYS A 442 -19.78 -11.04 17.89
C LYS A 442 -19.54 -12.34 17.13
N GLU A 443 -20.57 -13.15 16.88
CA GLU A 443 -20.45 -14.36 16.08
C GLU A 443 -20.07 -14.04 14.63
N ARG A 444 -20.64 -12.98 14.05
CA ARG A 444 -20.29 -12.52 12.70
C ARG A 444 -18.85 -12.05 12.60
N HIS A 445 -18.37 -11.27 13.56
CA HIS A 445 -16.97 -10.80 13.59
C HIS A 445 -15.99 -11.96 13.83
N LYS A 446 -16.36 -12.93 14.66
CA LYS A 446 -15.54 -14.11 14.91
C LYS A 446 -15.43 -15.00 13.67
N MET A 447 -16.53 -15.23 12.96
CA MET A 447 -16.50 -15.95 11.68
C MET A 447 -15.72 -15.20 10.61
N ILE A 448 -15.87 -13.87 10.48
CA ILE A 448 -15.09 -13.06 9.51
C ILE A 448 -13.59 -13.10 9.85
N SER A 449 -13.24 -13.01 11.13
CA SER A 449 -11.84 -13.09 11.58
C SER A 449 -11.24 -14.47 11.36
N GLU A 450 -11.99 -15.55 11.63
CA GLU A 450 -11.53 -16.93 11.40
C GLU A 450 -11.41 -17.25 9.90
N ILE A 451 -12.29 -16.71 9.06
CA ILE A 451 -12.21 -16.83 7.59
C ILE A 451 -10.97 -16.09 7.08
N ASN A 452 -10.78 -14.81 7.45
CA ASN A 452 -9.60 -14.03 7.04
C ASN A 452 -8.28 -14.68 7.48
N ASP A 453 -8.21 -15.14 8.73
CA ASP A 453 -7.02 -15.84 9.25
C ASP A 453 -6.76 -17.16 8.51
N SER A 454 -7.82 -17.88 8.13
CA SER A 454 -7.70 -19.13 7.39
C SER A 454 -7.27 -18.91 5.95
N GLU A 455 -7.77 -17.86 5.29
CA GLU A 455 -7.38 -17.45 3.95
C GLU A 455 -5.92 -16.96 3.94
N GLU A 456 -5.53 -16.11 4.88
CA GLU A 456 -4.17 -15.58 4.97
C GLU A 456 -3.14 -16.69 5.25
N ARG A 457 -3.44 -17.65 6.14
CA ARG A 457 -2.57 -18.80 6.40
C ARG A 457 -2.48 -19.75 5.21
N TYR A 458 -3.57 -19.96 4.47
CA TYR A 458 -3.58 -20.83 3.29
C TYR A 458 -2.86 -20.19 2.09
N ILE A 459 -2.98 -18.88 1.93
CA ILE A 459 -2.27 -18.07 0.92
C ILE A 459 -0.77 -18.00 1.26
N LYS A 460 -0.41 -17.78 2.53
CA LYS A 460 0.99 -17.81 3.00
C LYS A 460 1.63 -19.19 2.89
N ALA A 461 0.87 -20.26 3.10
CA ALA A 461 1.37 -21.64 2.96
C ALA A 461 1.64 -22.07 1.50
N ARG A 462 1.13 -21.32 0.51
CA ARG A 462 1.30 -21.60 -0.93
C ARG A 462 1.90 -20.42 -1.71
N LEU A 463 2.52 -19.48 -1.00
CA LEU A 463 3.17 -18.29 -1.57
C LEU A 463 4.29 -18.69 -2.55
N ASP A 464 4.94 -19.84 -2.32
CA ASP A 464 5.96 -20.42 -3.19
C ASP A 464 5.41 -21.08 -4.47
N GLU A 465 4.10 -21.32 -4.55
CA GLU A 465 3.41 -21.92 -5.73
C GLU A 465 2.80 -20.84 -6.66
N LEU A 466 2.83 -19.56 -6.26
CA LEU A 466 2.31 -18.47 -7.08
C LEU A 466 3.29 -18.10 -8.21
N PRO A 467 2.81 -17.89 -9.45
CA PRO A 467 3.66 -17.41 -10.54
C PRO A 467 4.31 -16.07 -10.18
N SER A 468 5.57 -15.88 -10.57
CA SER A 468 6.44 -14.72 -10.24
C SER A 468 5.92 -13.32 -10.63
N TRP A 469 4.77 -13.24 -11.31
CA TRP A 469 4.10 -11.99 -11.70
C TRP A 469 2.88 -11.63 -10.82
N VAL A 470 2.52 -12.47 -9.84
CA VAL A 470 1.52 -12.14 -8.81
C VAL A 470 2.24 -11.37 -7.71
N PHE A 471 2.24 -10.03 -7.84
CA PHE A 471 2.73 -9.12 -6.82
C PHE A 471 1.55 -8.68 -5.94
N PHE A 472 1.67 -8.86 -4.62
CA PHE A 472 0.83 -8.13 -3.67
C PHE A 472 1.44 -6.73 -3.55
N PRO A 473 0.75 -5.65 -3.94
CA PRO A 473 1.29 -4.32 -3.72
C PRO A 473 1.32 -4.06 -2.21
N ASP A 474 2.51 -4.00 -1.62
CA ASP A 474 2.72 -3.55 -0.23
C ASP A 474 2.29 -2.07 0.00
N VAL A 475 1.97 -1.36 -1.09
CA VAL A 475 1.66 0.07 -1.11
C VAL A 475 0.17 0.24 -1.42
N GLU A 476 -0.58 0.76 -0.47
CA GLU A 476 -2.01 1.05 -0.63
C GLU A 476 -2.23 2.49 -1.13
N ARG A 477 -3.20 2.69 -2.03
CA ARG A 477 -3.62 4.03 -2.46
C ARG A 477 -4.58 4.64 -1.44
N ALA A 478 -4.24 5.80 -0.89
CA ALA A 478 -5.03 6.50 0.12
C ALA A 478 -5.71 7.77 -0.42
N GLU A 479 -6.68 7.64 -1.34
CA GLU A 479 -7.36 8.81 -1.94
C GLU A 479 -8.20 9.62 -0.94
N TRP A 480 -8.67 9.00 0.14
CA TRP A 480 -9.34 9.71 1.23
C TRP A 480 -8.39 10.71 1.93
N LEU A 481 -7.09 10.39 2.01
CA LEU A 481 -6.08 11.24 2.62
C LEU A 481 -5.82 12.48 1.73
N ASN A 482 -5.81 12.30 0.40
CA ASN A 482 -5.74 13.42 -0.56
C ASN A 482 -6.91 14.40 -0.40
N ARG A 483 -8.12 13.90 -0.14
CA ARG A 483 -9.30 14.76 0.13
C ARG A 483 -9.14 15.56 1.42
N ILE A 484 -8.60 14.94 2.47
CA ILE A 484 -8.32 15.62 3.75
C ILE A 484 -7.28 16.72 3.56
N ILE A 485 -6.17 16.43 2.87
CA ILE A 485 -5.11 17.41 2.61
C ILE A 485 -5.69 18.60 1.83
N LYS A 486 -6.48 18.35 0.78
CA LYS A 486 -7.13 19.41 0.01
C LYS A 486 -8.02 20.30 0.85
N GLN A 487 -8.75 19.72 1.81
CA GLN A 487 -9.60 20.49 2.72
C GLN A 487 -8.78 21.27 3.78
N ALA A 488 -7.67 20.71 4.24
CA ALA A 488 -6.80 21.29 5.27
C ALA A 488 -5.80 22.33 4.73
N TRP A 489 -5.51 22.31 3.42
CA TRP A 489 -4.46 23.11 2.78
C TRP A 489 -4.49 24.63 3.09
N PRO A 490 -5.65 25.31 3.10
CA PRO A 490 -5.70 26.73 3.44
C PRO A 490 -5.22 27.03 4.86
N TYR A 491 -5.47 26.10 5.80
CA TYR A 491 -5.03 26.22 7.19
C TYR A 491 -3.55 25.86 7.33
N ALA A 492 -3.07 24.86 6.57
CA ALA A 492 -1.67 24.48 6.51
C ALA A 492 -0.80 25.65 6.05
N ASN A 493 -1.19 26.37 4.99
CA ASN A 493 -0.46 27.56 4.51
C ASN A 493 -0.31 28.64 5.58
N LYS A 494 -1.38 28.91 6.33
CA LYS A 494 -1.37 29.92 7.41
C LYS A 494 -0.50 29.49 8.60
N TYR A 495 -0.47 28.20 8.92
CA TYR A 495 0.37 27.66 9.99
C TYR A 495 1.85 27.66 9.58
N LEU A 496 2.16 27.22 8.36
CA LEU A 496 3.51 27.17 7.83
C LEU A 496 4.16 28.56 7.87
N ASP A 497 3.46 29.58 7.36
CA ASP A 497 3.93 30.97 7.33
C ASP A 497 4.32 31.50 8.72
N LYS A 498 3.48 31.26 9.74
CA LYS A 498 3.71 31.78 11.09
C LYS A 498 4.65 30.94 11.94
N ALA A 499 4.40 29.64 12.07
CA ALA A 499 5.02 28.80 13.10
C ALA A 499 6.31 28.11 12.64
N ILE A 500 6.46 27.83 11.34
CA ILE A 500 7.61 27.07 10.84
C ILE A 500 8.62 28.01 10.19
N PHE A 501 8.19 28.90 9.31
CA PHE A 501 9.13 29.73 8.57
C PHE A 501 9.70 30.88 9.39
N HIS A 502 8.86 31.59 10.14
CA HIS A 502 9.31 32.70 10.98
C HIS A 502 10.07 32.25 12.24
N ASP A 503 9.55 31.25 12.95
CA ASP A 503 10.08 30.86 14.26
C ASP A 503 11.21 29.82 14.18
N VAL A 504 11.28 29.00 13.12
CA VAL A 504 12.27 27.90 12.99
C VAL A 504 13.26 28.13 11.85
N MET A 505 12.79 28.38 10.62
CA MET A 505 13.67 28.44 9.45
C MET A 505 14.55 29.69 9.39
N ILE A 506 14.00 30.87 9.66
CA ILE A 506 14.78 32.13 9.60
C ILE A 506 15.97 32.11 10.57
N PRO A 507 15.82 31.75 11.86
CA PRO A 507 16.95 31.62 12.78
C PRO A 507 18.00 30.61 12.30
N MET A 508 17.57 29.47 11.73
CA MET A 508 18.45 28.43 11.20
C MET A 508 19.27 28.91 9.98
N ILE A 509 18.65 29.64 9.05
CA ILE A 509 19.37 30.18 7.87
C ILE A 509 20.38 31.25 8.31
N ARG A 510 19.99 32.11 9.26
CA ARG A 510 20.86 33.17 9.79
C ARG A 510 22.07 32.61 10.54
N SER A 511 21.93 31.48 11.23
CA SER A 511 23.03 30.83 11.95
C SER A 511 24.01 30.08 11.03
N THR A 512 23.61 29.80 9.79
CA THR A 512 24.43 29.02 8.84
C THR A 512 25.65 29.80 8.38
N SER A 513 25.55 31.12 8.16
CA SER A 513 26.72 31.93 7.82
C SER A 513 26.60 33.39 8.28
N PRO A 514 27.72 34.05 8.64
CA PRO A 514 27.73 35.49 8.96
C PRO A 514 27.27 36.39 7.80
N ALA A 515 27.34 35.89 6.56
CA ALA A 515 26.88 36.61 5.37
C ALA A 515 25.34 36.68 5.30
N LEU A 516 24.65 35.68 5.85
CA LEU A 516 23.19 35.53 5.85
C LEU A 516 22.54 36.03 7.16
N SER A 517 23.26 36.74 8.02
CA SER A 517 22.76 37.25 9.30
C SER A 517 21.47 38.09 9.18
N ASP A 518 21.34 38.82 8.07
CA ASP A 518 20.20 39.71 7.77
C ASP A 518 19.13 39.04 6.88
N PHE A 519 19.17 37.71 6.71
CA PHE A 519 18.20 37.01 5.86
C PHE A 519 16.76 37.19 6.36
N SER A 520 15.82 37.52 5.46
CA SER A 520 14.38 37.59 5.76
C SER A 520 13.53 37.13 4.58
N PHE A 521 12.29 36.68 4.85
CA PHE A 521 11.28 36.44 3.82
C PHE A 521 10.38 37.67 3.67
N ASP A 522 10.25 38.19 2.45
CA ASP A 522 9.38 39.32 2.11
C ASP A 522 7.96 38.84 1.78
N ARG A 523 7.85 37.65 1.18
CA ARG A 523 6.59 36.97 0.88
C ARG A 523 6.80 35.47 0.88
N LEU A 524 5.91 34.74 1.53
CA LEU A 524 5.93 33.28 1.54
C LEU A 524 4.51 32.77 1.30
N ASP A 525 4.29 32.18 0.14
CA ASP A 525 3.00 31.70 -0.32
C ASP A 525 3.21 30.34 -0.99
N LEU A 526 2.64 29.27 -0.45
CA LEU A 526 2.79 27.91 -1.01
C LEU A 526 1.72 27.59 -2.07
N GLY A 527 0.93 28.59 -2.48
CA GLY A 527 -0.06 28.42 -3.54
C GLY A 527 -1.31 27.65 -3.09
N GLU A 528 -2.24 27.50 -4.03
CA GLU A 528 -3.56 26.89 -3.77
C GLU A 528 -3.57 25.37 -4.00
N ILE A 529 -2.55 24.85 -4.69
CA ILE A 529 -2.46 23.45 -5.07
C ILE A 529 -1.83 22.63 -3.93
N PRO A 530 -2.56 21.69 -3.30
CA PRO A 530 -2.02 20.83 -2.25
C PRO A 530 -1.12 19.71 -2.81
N PRO A 531 -0.23 19.14 -1.97
CA PRO A 531 0.49 17.92 -2.30
C PRO A 531 -0.47 16.74 -2.41
N ARG A 532 -0.11 15.78 -3.27
CA ARG A 532 -0.80 14.52 -3.49
C ARG A 532 0.04 13.37 -2.95
N ILE A 533 -0.64 12.43 -2.31
CA ILE A 533 -0.07 11.16 -1.87
C ILE A 533 -0.34 10.10 -2.94
N GLY A 534 0.73 9.47 -3.43
CA GLY A 534 0.67 8.38 -4.40
C GLY A 534 0.31 7.04 -3.76
N GLY A 535 0.97 6.73 -2.65
CA GLY A 535 0.80 5.47 -1.94
C GLY A 535 1.32 5.54 -0.51
N VAL A 536 0.77 4.67 0.34
CA VAL A 536 1.15 4.52 1.75
C VAL A 536 1.53 3.06 1.99
N LYS A 537 2.70 2.86 2.59
CA LYS A 537 3.18 1.54 3.03
C LYS A 537 3.39 1.57 4.54
N VAL A 538 2.81 0.62 5.27
CA VAL A 538 2.93 0.53 6.73
C VAL A 538 3.84 -0.62 7.10
N TYR A 539 4.77 -0.37 8.02
CA TYR A 539 5.74 -1.34 8.52
C TYR A 539 5.36 -1.74 9.94
N THR A 540 5.04 -3.03 10.13
CA THR A 540 4.67 -3.61 11.43
C THR A 540 5.77 -4.43 12.08
N ASP A 541 6.82 -4.77 11.34
CA ASP A 541 7.65 -5.94 11.67
C ASP A 541 8.77 -5.67 12.68
N ASN A 542 9.05 -4.42 13.04
CA ASN A 542 10.33 -4.10 13.67
C ASN A 542 10.29 -3.48 15.08
N VAL A 543 9.18 -2.90 15.58
CA VAL A 543 9.12 -2.32 16.94
C VAL A 543 7.67 -2.26 17.46
N ARG A 544 7.38 -2.78 18.67
CA ARG A 544 6.01 -2.79 19.25
C ARG A 544 5.49 -1.40 19.68
N ASP A 545 6.39 -0.44 19.88
CA ASP A 545 6.08 0.85 20.53
C ASP A 545 6.01 2.03 19.54
N GLN A 546 6.10 1.76 18.24
CA GLN A 546 6.00 2.79 17.19
C GLN A 546 5.32 2.23 15.93
N ILE A 547 4.62 3.10 15.21
CA ILE A 547 4.08 2.79 13.88
C ILE A 547 4.92 3.52 12.85
N MET A 548 5.51 2.78 11.92
CA MET A 548 6.31 3.33 10.85
C MET A 548 5.55 3.20 9.53
N MET A 549 5.53 4.28 8.74
CA MET A 549 4.90 4.29 7.43
C MET A 549 5.69 5.12 6.43
N ASP A 550 5.70 4.69 5.18
CA ASP A 550 6.26 5.43 4.06
C ASP A 550 5.14 5.97 3.21
N ILE A 551 5.23 7.26 2.89
CA ILE A 551 4.26 7.98 2.09
C ILE A 551 5.00 8.57 0.90
N GLU A 552 4.60 8.14 -0.29
CA GLU A 552 5.06 8.74 -1.53
C GLU A 552 4.32 10.06 -1.77
N VAL A 553 5.06 11.18 -1.83
CA VAL A 553 4.48 12.53 -1.95
C VAL A 553 4.91 13.19 -3.26
N PHE A 554 3.91 13.75 -3.94
CA PHE A 554 4.05 14.55 -5.15
C PHE A 554 3.49 15.94 -4.89
N TYR A 555 4.26 16.97 -5.20
CA TYR A 555 3.80 18.35 -5.14
C TYR A 555 4.23 19.07 -6.40
N ALA A 556 3.28 19.73 -7.04
CA ALA A 556 3.50 20.59 -8.18
C ALA A 556 2.66 21.83 -7.95
N GLY A 557 3.19 22.74 -7.13
CA GLY A 557 2.45 23.89 -6.62
C GLY A 557 2.87 25.19 -7.28
N ASP A 558 1.94 26.14 -7.33
CA ASP A 558 2.13 27.51 -7.79
C ASP A 558 2.74 28.43 -6.72
N ALA A 559 3.58 27.85 -5.86
CA ALA A 559 4.22 28.54 -4.75
C ALA A 559 5.02 29.76 -5.21
N ARG A 560 5.00 30.83 -4.41
CA ARG A 560 5.70 32.09 -4.59
C ARG A 560 6.40 32.47 -3.30
N ILE A 561 7.72 32.32 -3.29
CA ILE A 561 8.57 32.68 -2.16
C ILE A 561 9.45 33.84 -2.59
N LYS A 562 9.58 34.88 -1.77
CA LYS A 562 10.51 35.99 -1.95
C LYS A 562 11.31 36.17 -0.68
N ALA A 563 12.63 36.15 -0.82
CA ALA A 563 13.59 36.33 0.24
C ALA A 563 14.49 37.54 -0.05
N ASN A 564 15.05 38.10 1.01
CA ASN A 564 15.92 39.27 0.98
C ASN A 564 17.14 39.01 1.85
N VAL A 565 18.32 39.34 1.31
CA VAL A 565 19.58 39.32 2.05
C VAL A 565 20.33 40.60 1.72
N LYS A 566 20.50 41.49 2.70
CA LYS A 566 21.28 42.73 2.57
C LYS A 566 20.89 43.57 1.32
N GLY A 567 19.60 43.60 0.98
CA GLY A 567 19.08 44.35 -0.16
C GLY A 567 19.07 43.59 -1.49
N ILE A 568 19.61 42.37 -1.56
CA ILE A 568 19.47 41.48 -2.72
C ILE A 568 18.17 40.68 -2.53
N VAL A 569 17.22 40.91 -3.43
CA VAL A 569 15.94 40.18 -3.46
C VAL A 569 16.09 38.96 -4.35
N CYS A 570 15.63 37.80 -3.89
CA CYS A 570 15.59 36.57 -4.66
C CYS A 570 14.22 35.92 -4.49
N GLY A 571 13.60 35.51 -5.59
CA GLY A 571 12.29 34.87 -5.62
C GLY A 571 12.35 33.44 -6.15
N ILE A 572 11.51 32.57 -5.62
CA ILE A 572 11.31 31.19 -6.09
C ILE A 572 9.85 31.05 -6.53
N LYS A 573 9.62 30.42 -7.69
CA LYS A 573 8.30 30.10 -8.24
C LYS A 573 8.23 28.66 -8.75
N ASP A 574 7.00 28.16 -8.91
CA ASP A 574 6.67 26.87 -9.53
C ASP A 574 7.43 25.70 -8.88
N ILE A 575 7.33 25.57 -7.56
CA ILE A 575 8.05 24.52 -6.81
C ILE A 575 7.39 23.17 -7.11
N GLN A 576 8.21 22.24 -7.57
CA GLN A 576 7.86 20.84 -7.70
C GLN A 576 8.74 20.01 -6.77
N PHE A 577 8.14 19.09 -6.04
CA PHE A 577 8.90 18.12 -5.27
C PHE A 577 8.29 16.72 -5.36
N VAL A 578 9.16 15.72 -5.48
CA VAL A 578 8.80 14.30 -5.45
C VAL A 578 9.74 13.58 -4.50
N GLY A 579 9.19 12.80 -3.59
CA GLY A 579 9.99 11.96 -2.70
C GLY A 579 9.16 11.12 -1.73
N ASP A 580 9.86 10.17 -1.10
CA ASP A 580 9.31 9.26 -0.11
C ASP A 580 9.53 9.83 1.29
N ILE A 581 8.45 10.13 1.99
CA ILE A 581 8.47 10.60 3.37
C ILE A 581 8.24 9.42 4.31
N ARG A 582 9.19 9.19 5.21
CA ARG A 582 9.04 8.30 6.35
C ARG A 582 8.32 9.04 7.46
N ILE A 583 7.24 8.46 7.96
CA ILE A 583 6.51 8.93 9.15
C ILE A 583 6.61 7.88 10.25
N ILE A 584 7.01 8.32 11.44
CA ILE A 584 7.13 7.49 12.64
C ILE A 584 6.21 8.07 13.70
N LEU A 585 5.21 7.29 14.11
CA LEU A 585 4.29 7.62 15.19
C LEU A 585 4.83 7.00 16.48
N SER A 586 5.35 7.83 17.38
CA SER A 586 6.01 7.38 18.62
C SER A 586 6.05 8.49 19.68
N PRO A 587 5.95 8.19 20.98
CA PRO A 587 5.63 6.88 21.55
C PRO A 587 4.14 6.57 21.41
N LEU A 588 3.78 5.30 21.31
CA LEU A 588 2.38 4.87 21.45
C LEU A 588 1.99 4.94 22.94
N ILE A 589 0.91 5.65 23.24
CA ILE A 589 0.39 5.84 24.60
C ILE A 589 -1.01 5.23 24.73
N ASN A 590 -1.33 4.73 25.92
CA ASN A 590 -2.60 4.04 26.19
C ASN A 590 -3.77 5.00 26.46
N THR A 591 -3.60 6.29 26.19
CA THR A 591 -4.60 7.36 26.35
C THR A 591 -4.74 8.13 25.04
N ILE A 592 -5.92 8.70 24.75
CA ILE A 592 -6.12 9.51 23.54
C ILE A 592 -5.47 10.89 23.73
N PRO A 593 -4.68 11.41 22.76
CA PRO A 593 -4.32 10.78 21.48
C PRO A 593 -3.35 9.60 21.65
N ILE A 594 -3.63 8.46 21.00
CA ILE A 594 -2.87 7.19 21.16
C ILE A 594 -1.39 7.33 20.71
N VAL A 595 -1.07 8.42 20.01
CA VAL A 595 0.27 8.75 19.54
C VAL A 595 0.74 9.98 20.29
N GLY A 596 1.92 9.87 20.92
CA GLY A 596 2.56 10.97 21.65
C GLY A 596 3.16 12.03 20.71
N ALA A 597 3.85 11.62 19.65
CA ALA A 597 4.37 12.52 18.62
C ALA A 597 4.39 11.88 17.23
N VAL A 598 4.42 12.74 16.22
CA VAL A 598 4.63 12.40 14.81
C VAL A 598 6.01 12.88 14.40
N THR A 599 6.87 11.96 13.99
CA THR A 599 8.19 12.26 13.44
C THR A 599 8.18 12.03 11.95
N TYR A 600 8.77 12.93 11.15
CA TYR A 600 8.86 12.76 9.71
C TYR A 600 10.18 13.26 9.12
N PHE A 601 10.62 12.61 8.04
CA PHE A 601 11.80 12.96 7.24
C PHE A 601 11.74 12.28 5.87
N PHE A 602 12.55 12.72 4.90
CA PHE A 602 12.67 12.05 3.60
C PHE A 602 13.66 10.88 3.67
N LEU A 603 13.30 9.73 3.08
CA LEU A 603 14.18 8.55 3.05
C LEU A 603 15.41 8.73 2.17
N ARG A 604 15.23 9.48 1.09
CA ARG A 604 16.24 9.77 0.07
C ARG A 604 16.13 11.25 -0.29
N LYS A 605 17.22 11.83 -0.81
CA LYS A 605 17.21 13.21 -1.29
C LYS A 605 16.04 13.39 -2.27
N PRO A 606 15.04 14.24 -1.96
CA PRO A 606 13.90 14.41 -2.83
C PRO A 606 14.32 15.11 -4.12
N SER A 607 13.60 14.83 -5.21
CA SER A 607 13.77 15.58 -6.45
C SER A 607 13.00 16.89 -6.31
N ILE A 608 13.72 18.01 -6.18
CA ILE A 608 13.13 19.35 -6.11
C ILE A 608 13.46 20.10 -7.39
N ASP A 609 12.46 20.73 -8.00
CA ASP A 609 12.62 21.62 -9.14
C ASP A 609 11.90 22.94 -8.86
N PHE A 610 12.52 24.06 -9.23
CA PHE A 610 11.96 25.39 -9.01
C PHE A 610 12.60 26.43 -9.92
N LYS A 611 11.88 27.53 -10.16
CA LYS A 611 12.38 28.66 -10.97
C LYS A 611 12.81 29.82 -10.10
N LEU A 612 14.03 30.30 -10.31
CA LEU A 612 14.53 31.54 -9.70
C LEU A 612 13.98 32.77 -10.44
N THR A 613 13.60 33.78 -9.68
CA THR A 613 13.09 35.08 -10.14
C THR A 613 13.74 36.20 -9.34
N ASP A 614 13.72 37.42 -9.85
CA ASP A 614 14.14 38.65 -9.14
C ASP A 614 15.62 38.76 -8.69
N ALA A 615 16.50 37.78 -8.98
CA ALA A 615 17.89 37.74 -8.49
C ALA A 615 18.94 38.59 -9.27
N GLY A 616 18.50 39.55 -10.08
CA GLY A 616 19.36 40.53 -10.76
C GLY A 616 20.43 39.95 -11.70
N THR A 617 21.39 40.79 -12.09
CA THR A 617 22.47 40.54 -13.09
C THR A 617 23.36 39.30 -12.85
N LEU A 618 23.20 38.58 -11.74
CA LEU A 618 23.89 37.32 -11.44
C LEU A 618 23.26 36.10 -12.15
N VAL A 619 21.99 36.20 -12.56
CA VAL A 619 21.23 35.11 -13.20
C VAL A 619 21.40 35.08 -14.72
N ASP A 620 21.90 36.16 -15.34
CA ASP A 620 21.99 36.30 -16.79
C ASP A 620 23.27 35.69 -17.40
N ILE A 621 24.15 35.08 -16.59
CA ILE A 621 25.34 34.38 -17.09
C ILE A 621 24.95 32.91 -17.42
N PRO A 622 24.93 32.51 -18.70
CA PRO A 622 24.56 31.14 -19.09
C PRO A 622 25.53 30.12 -18.46
N GLY A 623 24.97 29.08 -17.82
CA GLY A 623 25.71 28.03 -17.11
C GLY A 623 25.94 28.28 -15.62
N LEU A 624 25.97 29.53 -15.15
CA LEU A 624 26.09 29.84 -13.72
C LEU A 624 24.77 29.61 -12.97
N ASN A 625 23.64 29.90 -13.63
CA ASN A 625 22.30 29.67 -13.07
C ASN A 625 22.08 28.17 -12.78
N ASP A 626 22.43 27.30 -13.74
CA ASP A 626 22.28 25.84 -13.58
C ASP A 626 23.17 25.30 -12.47
N LEU A 627 24.42 25.80 -12.36
CA LEU A 627 25.33 25.43 -11.27
C LEU A 627 24.80 25.88 -9.90
N MET A 628 24.26 27.10 -9.79
CA MET A 628 23.67 27.59 -8.54
C MET A 628 22.41 26.81 -8.17
N LEU A 629 21.53 26.51 -9.13
CA LEU A 629 20.33 25.69 -8.92
C LEU A 629 20.70 24.29 -8.42
N VAL A 630 21.70 23.64 -9.01
CA VAL A 630 22.19 22.33 -8.56
C VAL A 630 22.71 22.40 -7.13
N GLN A 631 23.50 23.42 -6.78
CA GLN A 631 24.05 23.58 -5.43
C GLN A 631 22.96 23.87 -4.38
N ILE A 632 22.03 24.77 -4.69
CA ILE A 632 20.92 25.10 -3.79
C ILE A 632 20.03 23.88 -3.60
N ASN A 633 19.71 23.16 -4.67
CA ASN A 633 18.91 21.95 -4.61
C ASN A 633 19.59 20.88 -3.75
N ASP A 634 20.89 20.64 -3.93
CA ASP A 634 21.61 19.65 -3.14
C ASP A 634 21.66 20.01 -1.64
N ILE A 635 21.86 21.30 -1.33
CA ILE A 635 21.83 21.80 0.05
C ILE A 635 20.42 21.61 0.64
N VAL A 636 19.35 22.02 -0.05
CA VAL A 636 17.97 21.88 0.43
C VAL A 636 17.57 20.42 0.59
N ALA A 637 17.84 19.59 -0.41
CA ALA A 637 17.55 18.15 -0.36
C ALA A 637 18.33 17.45 0.76
N SER A 638 19.57 17.85 1.03
CA SER A 638 20.36 17.33 2.15
C SER A 638 19.82 17.72 3.53
N MET A 639 19.14 18.87 3.64
CA MET A 639 18.47 19.29 4.89
C MET A 639 17.16 18.54 5.15
N MET A 640 16.57 17.90 4.14
CA MET A 640 15.28 17.19 4.23
C MET A 640 15.41 15.70 4.60
N VAL A 641 16.64 15.17 4.55
CA VAL A 641 16.98 13.78 4.87
C VAL A 641 17.70 13.68 6.23
N LEU A 642 17.88 12.45 6.73
CA LEU A 642 18.62 12.20 7.97
C LEU A 642 20.03 12.83 7.96
N PRO A 643 20.52 13.32 9.11
CA PRO A 643 19.97 13.20 10.46
C PRO A 643 18.86 14.22 10.79
N ASN A 644 18.50 15.09 9.83
CA ASN A 644 17.49 16.11 10.03
C ASN A 644 16.10 15.47 9.97
N ARG A 645 15.39 15.47 11.09
CA ARG A 645 13.98 15.06 11.15
C ARG A 645 13.15 16.02 11.96
N GLN A 646 11.89 16.11 11.58
CA GLN A 646 10.94 17.00 12.21
C GLN A 646 10.03 16.21 13.14
N VAL A 647 9.81 16.75 14.34
CA VAL A 647 8.98 16.12 15.36
C VAL A 647 7.86 17.06 15.74
N PHE A 648 6.64 16.59 15.56
CA PHE A 648 5.42 17.28 15.94
C PHE A 648 4.81 16.57 17.17
N PRO A 649 4.90 17.14 18.37
CA PRO A 649 4.27 16.56 19.57
C PRO A 649 2.75 16.71 19.50
N LEU A 650 2.04 15.63 19.82
CA LEU A 650 0.57 15.62 19.96
C LEU A 650 0.14 15.78 21.42
N VAL A 651 1.06 15.56 22.37
CA VAL A 651 0.85 15.69 23.82
C VAL A 651 1.79 16.76 24.37
N SER A 652 1.25 17.67 25.18
CA SER A 652 1.98 18.84 25.71
C SER A 652 3.06 18.50 26.74
N ASP A 653 2.94 17.38 27.43
CA ASP A 653 3.84 16.98 28.53
C ASP A 653 4.99 16.07 28.07
N LEU A 654 5.12 15.88 26.76
CA LEU A 654 6.10 14.99 26.17
C LEU A 654 7.44 15.73 26.02
N GLN A 655 8.53 15.14 26.53
CA GLN A 655 9.87 15.68 26.34
C GLN A 655 10.30 15.49 24.87
N ILE A 656 9.96 16.48 24.04
CA ILE A 656 10.13 16.49 22.58
C ILE A 656 11.56 16.13 22.17
N GLY A 657 12.54 16.58 22.98
CA GLY A 657 13.94 16.28 22.74
C GLY A 657 14.14 14.81 22.41
N HIS A 658 13.76 13.89 23.30
CA HIS A 658 14.01 12.47 23.13
C HIS A 658 13.43 11.84 21.85
N LEU A 659 12.48 12.50 21.19
CA LEU A 659 11.85 12.04 19.95
C LEU A 659 12.46 12.70 18.71
N ARG A 660 13.20 13.80 18.85
CA ARG A 660 14.00 14.40 17.77
C ARG A 660 15.21 13.57 17.38
N TRP A 661 15.62 12.60 18.21
CA TRP A 661 16.83 11.81 17.97
C TRP A 661 16.58 10.31 18.10
N SER A 662 17.11 9.52 17.16
CA SER A 662 16.98 8.06 17.13
C SER A 662 18.27 7.51 17.66
N ASN A 663 18.17 6.39 18.37
CA ASN A 663 19.36 5.63 18.64
C ASN A 663 19.92 5.14 17.29
N PRO A 664 21.22 5.31 17.06
CA PRO A 664 21.84 4.75 15.86
C PRO A 664 21.63 3.23 15.81
N GLU A 665 21.52 2.68 14.61
CA GLU A 665 21.32 1.24 14.42
C GLU A 665 22.61 0.45 14.68
N GLY A 666 23.77 1.06 14.37
CA GLY A 666 25.05 0.39 14.48
C GLY A 666 26.25 1.29 14.19
N VAL A 667 27.40 0.66 14.05
CA VAL A 667 28.67 1.29 13.64
C VAL A 667 29.29 0.47 12.53
N VAL A 668 29.69 1.12 11.44
CA VAL A 668 30.44 0.49 10.35
C VAL A 668 31.91 0.85 10.50
N ARG A 669 32.75 -0.17 10.57
CA ARG A 669 34.21 -0.04 10.52
C ARG A 669 34.68 -0.33 9.10
N VAL A 670 35.39 0.63 8.53
CA VAL A 670 35.91 0.62 7.18
C VAL A 670 37.42 0.55 7.23
N ILE A 671 37.99 -0.49 6.67
CA ILE A 671 39.44 -0.67 6.55
C ILE A 671 39.81 -0.45 5.09
N VAL A 672 40.50 0.65 4.80
CA VAL A 672 41.03 0.94 3.47
C VAL A 672 42.40 0.29 3.36
N ILE A 673 42.46 -0.83 2.64
CA ILE A 673 43.67 -1.69 2.61
C ILE A 673 44.63 -1.14 1.56
N LYS A 674 44.24 -1.20 0.28
CA LYS A 674 45.12 -0.87 -0.85
C LYS A 674 44.32 -0.56 -2.12
N ALA A 675 44.95 0.05 -3.10
CA ALA A 675 44.42 0.14 -4.46
C ALA A 675 45.38 -0.47 -5.49
N LYS A 676 44.88 -0.74 -6.69
CA LYS A 676 45.67 -1.18 -7.84
C LYS A 676 45.19 -0.53 -9.12
N ASP A 677 46.08 -0.49 -10.10
CA ASP A 677 45.81 -0.04 -11.47
C ASP A 677 45.24 1.39 -11.57
N LEU A 678 45.60 2.27 -10.62
CA LEU A 678 45.17 3.67 -10.65
C LEU A 678 45.69 4.38 -11.91
N VAL A 679 44.90 5.34 -12.39
CA VAL A 679 45.29 6.22 -13.50
C VAL A 679 46.47 7.08 -13.05
N LYS A 680 47.43 7.31 -13.95
CA LYS A 680 48.52 8.28 -13.71
C LYS A 680 48.01 9.65 -14.13
N ALA A 681 47.80 10.56 -13.19
CA ALA A 681 47.40 11.93 -13.52
C ALA A 681 48.61 12.80 -13.89
N ASP A 682 49.76 12.58 -13.24
CA ASP A 682 51.02 13.26 -13.55
C ASP A 682 51.58 12.94 -14.95
N ILE A 683 51.32 13.83 -15.91
CA ILE A 683 52.03 13.87 -17.21
C ILE A 683 52.66 15.25 -17.37
N GLN A 684 53.83 15.44 -16.75
CA GLN A 684 54.70 16.59 -17.05
C GLN A 684 55.69 16.24 -18.17
N ILE A 685 55.91 17.24 -19.03
CA ILE A 685 56.52 17.21 -20.38
C ILE A 685 57.95 16.61 -20.46
N LEU A 686 58.56 16.17 -19.36
CA LEU A 686 59.93 15.62 -19.38
C LEU A 686 60.23 14.52 -18.33
N GLY A 687 59.21 13.84 -17.77
CA GLY A 687 59.47 12.71 -16.87
C GLY A 687 58.20 12.02 -16.38
N GLN A 688 58.22 10.69 -16.28
CA GLN A 688 57.11 9.87 -15.78
C GLN A 688 56.94 10.04 -14.25
N GLY A 689 56.18 11.05 -13.84
CA GLY A 689 55.59 11.08 -12.50
C GLY A 689 54.53 9.97 -12.38
N LYS A 690 54.38 9.39 -11.19
CA LYS A 690 53.19 8.60 -10.84
C LYS A 690 52.45 9.40 -9.78
N SER A 691 51.15 9.22 -9.74
CA SER A 691 50.25 9.82 -8.76
C SER A 691 50.68 9.63 -7.30
N ASP A 692 50.30 10.58 -6.47
CA ASP A 692 50.32 10.65 -5.02
C ASP A 692 48.91 10.39 -4.45
N PRO A 693 48.37 9.15 -4.52
CA PRO A 693 46.97 8.89 -4.21
C PRO A 693 46.62 8.94 -2.71
N PHE A 694 45.43 9.49 -2.43
CA PHE A 694 44.72 9.37 -1.15
C PHE A 694 43.23 9.05 -1.38
N VAL A 695 42.55 8.60 -0.33
CA VAL A 695 41.12 8.24 -0.36
C VAL A 695 40.35 9.11 0.62
N LYS A 696 39.27 9.69 0.14
CA LYS A 696 38.20 10.28 0.94
C LYS A 696 37.11 9.24 1.14
N VAL A 697 36.85 8.89 2.40
CA VAL A 697 35.79 7.95 2.79
C VAL A 697 34.65 8.74 3.41
N LYS A 698 33.46 8.58 2.83
CA LYS A 698 32.24 9.24 3.27
C LYS A 698 31.20 8.18 3.62
N ALA A 699 30.46 8.42 4.68
CA ALA A 699 29.21 7.72 5.00
C ALA A 699 28.19 8.78 5.44
N GLN A 700 26.89 8.45 5.49
CA GLN A 700 25.84 9.44 5.78
C GLN A 700 26.12 10.25 7.07
N GLY A 701 25.77 11.55 7.04
CA GLY A 701 26.20 12.55 8.02
C GLY A 701 27.44 13.29 7.50
N ASN A 702 27.62 14.58 7.81
CA ASN A 702 28.68 15.44 7.26
C ASN A 702 30.12 15.07 7.73
N VAL A 703 30.42 13.78 7.96
CA VAL A 703 31.69 13.26 8.45
C VAL A 703 32.45 12.62 7.29
N GLU A 704 33.53 13.28 6.88
CA GLU A 704 34.45 12.81 5.86
C GLU A 704 35.82 12.52 6.50
N TYR A 705 36.40 11.36 6.18
CA TYR A 705 37.77 11.03 6.56
C TYR A 705 38.68 10.99 5.33
N LYS A 706 39.92 11.47 5.48
CA LYS A 706 40.99 11.42 4.47
C LYS A 706 42.10 10.49 4.94
N THR A 707 42.51 9.54 4.11
CA THR A 707 43.71 8.71 4.36
C THR A 707 44.98 9.54 4.20
N LYS A 708 46.12 9.02 4.68
CA LYS A 708 47.42 9.57 4.31
C LYS A 708 47.65 9.46 2.80
N THR A 709 48.33 10.45 2.26
CA THR A 709 48.80 10.45 0.89
C THR A 709 50.01 9.53 0.77
N ILE A 710 50.05 8.70 -0.28
CA ILE A 710 51.18 7.82 -0.57
C ILE A 710 51.81 8.25 -1.87
N ASN A 711 53.05 8.72 -1.80
CA ASN A 711 53.65 9.38 -2.94
C ASN A 711 54.14 8.38 -4.02
N ASN A 712 54.01 8.78 -5.28
CA ASN A 712 54.58 8.19 -6.49
C ASN A 712 54.23 6.70 -6.66
N THR A 713 52.94 6.38 -6.59
CA THR A 713 52.44 5.01 -6.74
C THR A 713 51.07 4.93 -7.40
N THR A 714 50.88 3.90 -8.22
CA THR A 714 49.57 3.50 -8.78
C THR A 714 48.97 2.30 -8.05
N THR A 715 49.67 1.78 -7.04
CA THR A 715 49.25 0.65 -6.19
C THR A 715 49.50 0.98 -4.70
N PRO A 716 48.88 2.04 -4.16
CA PRO A 716 49.06 2.45 -2.77
C PRO A 716 48.54 1.40 -1.77
N GLN A 717 49.14 1.35 -0.58
CA GLN A 717 48.68 0.54 0.55
C GLN A 717 48.57 1.42 1.80
N TRP A 718 47.34 1.73 2.22
CA TRP A 718 47.08 2.62 3.34
C TRP A 718 46.98 1.86 4.67
N ASN A 719 46.21 0.76 4.68
CA ASN A 719 45.88 0.00 5.90
C ASN A 719 45.35 0.90 7.03
N GLU A 720 44.48 1.85 6.68
CA GLU A 720 43.86 2.78 7.61
C GLU A 720 42.43 2.35 7.95
N VAL A 721 42.00 2.68 9.17
CA VAL A 721 40.70 2.26 9.73
C VAL A 721 39.89 3.51 10.07
N PHE A 722 38.64 3.52 9.63
CA PHE A 722 37.67 4.56 9.91
C PHE A 722 36.41 3.93 10.49
N GLU A 723 35.75 4.63 11.40
CA GLU A 723 34.54 4.15 12.06
C GLU A 723 33.44 5.19 11.89
N PHE A 724 32.30 4.75 11.36
CA PHE A 724 31.13 5.60 11.09
C PHE A 724 29.94 5.08 11.89
N VAL A 725 29.24 5.99 12.56
CA VAL A 725 27.97 5.65 13.22
C VAL A 725 26.88 5.61 12.16
N VAL A 726 26.10 4.52 12.12
CA VAL A 726 25.02 4.30 11.16
C VAL A 726 23.68 4.58 11.83
N GLU A 727 22.90 5.51 11.27
CA GLU A 727 21.57 5.82 11.77
C GLU A 727 20.53 4.83 11.24
N GLN A 728 20.56 4.49 9.94
CA GLN A 728 19.65 3.53 9.32
C GLN A 728 20.32 2.69 8.22
N SER A 729 20.42 1.38 8.42
CA SER A 729 21.16 0.48 7.52
C SER A 729 20.50 0.26 6.16
N GLU A 730 19.19 0.49 6.03
CA GLU A 730 18.41 0.21 4.81
C GLU A 730 18.68 1.18 3.65
N SER A 731 19.01 2.43 3.94
CA SER A 731 19.18 3.50 2.94
C SER A 731 20.64 3.85 2.64
N ASP A 732 21.58 3.34 3.43
CA ASP A 732 22.91 3.93 3.51
C ASP A 732 23.98 3.14 2.73
N ALA A 733 25.00 3.86 2.26
CA ALA A 733 26.18 3.31 1.61
C ALA A 733 27.44 4.02 2.10
N VAL A 734 28.57 3.29 2.08
CA VAL A 734 29.91 3.87 2.26
C VAL A 734 30.45 4.24 0.89
N GLU A 735 30.83 5.50 0.72
CA GLU A 735 31.39 6.05 -0.50
C GLU A 735 32.91 6.23 -0.36
N PHE A 736 33.61 5.94 -1.44
CA PHE A 736 35.06 6.04 -1.56
C PHE A 736 35.38 6.90 -2.77
N GLU A 737 36.05 8.02 -2.57
CA GLU A 737 36.56 8.86 -3.64
C GLU A 737 38.10 8.88 -3.56
N VAL A 738 38.76 8.52 -4.66
CA VAL A 738 40.22 8.48 -4.75
C VAL A 738 40.69 9.72 -5.49
N TYR A 739 41.72 10.39 -4.97
CA TYR A 739 42.29 11.60 -5.53
C TYR A 739 43.82 11.52 -5.57
N ASP A 740 44.42 12.32 -6.44
CA ASP A 740 45.84 12.63 -6.51
C ASP A 740 46.11 13.94 -5.76
N GLU A 741 47.07 13.97 -4.82
CA GLU A 741 47.40 15.20 -4.09
C GLU A 741 48.37 16.07 -4.91
N ASP A 742 47.87 17.21 -5.38
CA ASP A 742 48.64 18.16 -6.19
C ASP A 742 48.77 19.52 -5.51
N PRO A 743 49.85 20.30 -5.76
CA PRO A 743 50.03 21.64 -5.20
C PRO A 743 48.98 22.69 -5.64
N GLY A 744 47.93 22.27 -6.35
CA GLY A 744 46.82 23.08 -6.84
C GLY A 744 45.46 22.47 -6.47
N LYS A 745 44.76 21.89 -7.46
CA LYS A 745 43.50 21.19 -7.27
C LYS A 745 43.76 19.69 -7.42
N ASP A 746 43.39 18.92 -6.41
CA ASP A 746 43.52 17.46 -6.41
C ASP A 746 42.82 16.83 -7.63
N ASP A 747 43.55 16.01 -8.39
CA ASP A 747 43.01 15.31 -9.56
C ASP A 747 42.19 14.09 -9.14
N PHE A 748 41.01 13.91 -9.76
CA PHE A 748 40.09 12.82 -9.40
C PHE A 748 40.50 11.50 -10.06
N LEU A 749 40.72 10.46 -9.25
CA LEU A 749 41.20 9.14 -9.66
C LEU A 749 40.11 8.05 -9.64
N GLY A 750 38.85 8.41 -9.35
CA GLY A 750 37.68 7.55 -9.45
C GLY A 750 36.92 7.39 -8.14
N ARG A 751 35.69 6.85 -8.22
CA ARG A 751 34.82 6.61 -7.04
C ARG A 751 34.26 5.19 -6.98
N ALA A 752 33.94 4.73 -5.79
CA ALA A 752 33.22 3.48 -5.56
C ALA A 752 32.26 3.63 -4.38
N GLN A 753 31.23 2.79 -4.31
CA GLN A 753 30.27 2.77 -3.21
C GLN A 753 29.94 1.34 -2.79
N TYR A 754 29.63 1.15 -1.51
CA TYR A 754 29.22 -0.14 -0.96
C TYR A 754 27.99 -0.01 -0.04
N PRO A 755 26.84 -0.63 -0.39
CA PRO A 755 25.62 -0.55 0.42
C PRO A 755 25.75 -1.23 1.80
N ILE A 756 25.37 -0.51 2.87
CA ILE A 756 25.51 -0.97 4.26
C ILE A 756 24.53 -2.09 4.59
N ASN A 757 23.31 -2.08 4.03
CA ASN A 757 22.32 -3.15 4.21
C ASN A 757 22.87 -4.56 3.92
N THR A 758 23.83 -4.69 2.99
CA THR A 758 24.45 -5.98 2.64
C THR A 758 25.47 -6.47 3.67
N LEU A 759 25.90 -5.61 4.59
CA LEU A 759 26.82 -5.93 5.69
C LEU A 759 26.07 -6.49 6.92
N VAL A 760 24.79 -6.15 7.06
CA VAL A 760 23.99 -6.59 8.22
C VAL A 760 23.89 -8.11 8.23
N GLY A 761 24.33 -8.73 9.33
CA GLY A 761 24.35 -10.20 9.49
C GLY A 761 25.59 -10.90 8.95
N LYS A 762 26.57 -10.18 8.38
CA LYS A 762 27.89 -10.73 8.01
C LYS A 762 28.95 -10.32 9.02
N GLU A 763 29.93 -11.18 9.27
CA GLU A 763 31.04 -10.88 10.21
C GLU A 763 32.01 -9.81 9.67
N ALA A 764 32.49 -9.99 8.44
CA ALA A 764 33.34 -9.05 7.73
C ALA A 764 33.28 -9.31 6.22
N VAL A 765 33.33 -8.26 5.41
CA VAL A 765 33.40 -8.36 3.95
C VAL A 765 34.72 -7.76 3.48
N ASP A 766 35.63 -8.60 2.98
CA ASP A 766 36.84 -8.18 2.28
C ASP A 766 36.59 -8.30 0.78
N THR A 767 36.63 -7.17 0.06
CA THR A 767 36.28 -7.14 -1.37
C THR A 767 37.10 -6.12 -2.15
N TRP A 768 37.17 -6.33 -3.47
CA TRP A 768 37.70 -5.38 -4.43
C TRP A 768 36.54 -4.63 -5.09
N LEU A 769 36.55 -3.31 -4.99
CA LEU A 769 35.61 -2.42 -5.66
C LEU A 769 36.29 -1.81 -6.89
N THR A 770 35.64 -1.90 -8.03
CA THR A 770 36.12 -1.28 -9.27
C THR A 770 35.75 0.20 -9.23
N LEU A 771 36.72 1.08 -9.51
CA LEU A 771 36.49 2.52 -9.53
C LEU A 771 35.70 2.91 -10.78
N GLN A 772 34.66 3.70 -10.57
CA GLN A 772 33.80 4.29 -11.59
C GLN A 772 34.34 5.65 -12.02
N ASP A 773 33.88 6.11 -13.20
CA ASP A 773 34.29 7.37 -13.84
C ASP A 773 35.76 7.46 -14.24
N VAL A 774 36.47 6.33 -14.25
CA VAL A 774 37.85 6.19 -14.72
C VAL A 774 38.04 4.96 -15.59
N LYS A 775 39.07 4.98 -16.45
CA LYS A 775 39.35 3.89 -17.41
C LYS A 775 39.81 2.60 -16.74
N LYS A 776 40.49 2.71 -15.60
CA LYS A 776 41.04 1.59 -14.82
C LYS A 776 41.31 2.05 -13.38
N GLY A 777 41.25 1.09 -12.46
CA GLY A 777 41.49 1.33 -11.04
C GLY A 777 40.58 0.47 -10.19
N SER A 778 41.11 -0.06 -9.10
CA SER A 778 40.31 -0.80 -8.11
C SER A 778 40.85 -0.56 -6.72
N ILE A 779 39.96 -0.51 -5.74
CA ILE A 779 40.27 -0.34 -4.32
C ILE A 779 39.84 -1.60 -3.55
N ASN A 780 40.69 -2.07 -2.64
CA ASN A 780 40.41 -3.18 -1.75
C ASN A 780 40.06 -2.63 -0.37
N VAL A 781 38.88 -3.00 0.10
CA VAL A 781 38.32 -2.54 1.36
C VAL A 781 37.83 -3.74 2.17
N CYS A 782 37.96 -3.65 3.48
CA CYS A 782 37.34 -4.58 4.43
C CYS A 782 36.33 -3.84 5.31
N LEU A 783 35.09 -4.30 5.29
CA LEU A 783 33.95 -3.66 5.93
C LEU A 783 33.40 -4.56 7.02
N GLN A 784 33.13 -3.99 8.20
CA GLN A 784 32.56 -4.70 9.35
C GLN A 784 31.40 -3.91 9.92
N TYR A 785 30.29 -4.59 10.19
CA TYR A 785 29.11 -3.99 10.82
C TYR A 785 29.01 -4.44 12.28
N PHE A 786 28.86 -3.47 13.18
CA PHE A 786 28.65 -3.69 14.60
C PHE A 786 27.25 -3.21 15.00
N SER A 787 26.44 -4.12 15.57
CA SER A 787 25.20 -3.74 16.24
C SER A 787 25.50 -3.12 17.60
N LEU A 788 24.52 -2.40 18.13
CA LEU A 788 24.57 -1.84 19.48
C LEU A 788 23.89 -2.81 20.47
N THR A 789 24.54 -3.09 21.59
CA THR A 789 23.99 -3.92 22.67
C THR A 789 24.28 -3.33 24.05
N THR A 790 23.42 -3.64 25.01
CA THR A 790 23.61 -3.36 26.44
C THR A 790 24.15 -4.57 27.21
N GLN A 791 24.41 -5.70 26.52
CA GLN A 791 24.96 -6.90 27.16
C GLN A 791 26.44 -6.71 27.52
N LYS A 792 26.77 -6.83 28.81
CA LYS A 792 28.14 -6.67 29.36
C LYS A 792 29.15 -7.68 28.77
N SER A 793 28.71 -8.88 28.41
CA SER A 793 29.54 -9.93 27.79
C SER A 793 30.14 -9.53 26.43
N ALA A 794 29.53 -8.57 25.73
CA ALA A 794 30.00 -8.14 24.41
C ALA A 794 31.36 -7.40 24.45
N ILE A 795 31.74 -6.81 25.60
CA ILE A 795 33.05 -6.14 25.73
C ILE A 795 34.20 -7.13 25.54
N ASP A 796 34.10 -8.32 26.13
CA ASP A 796 35.14 -9.36 26.03
C ASP A 796 35.24 -9.90 24.60
N ILE A 797 34.12 -9.96 23.89
CA ILE A 797 34.07 -10.33 22.46
C ILE A 797 34.79 -9.26 21.63
N MET A 798 34.49 -7.98 21.86
CA MET A 798 35.16 -6.88 21.15
C MET A 798 36.66 -6.81 21.42
N GLU A 799 37.11 -7.20 22.62
CA GLU A 799 38.54 -7.30 22.94
C GLU A 799 39.24 -8.39 22.12
N LYS A 800 38.58 -9.53 21.91
CA LYS A 800 39.07 -10.60 21.02
C LYS A 800 39.07 -10.17 19.56
N VAL A 801 38.01 -9.52 19.09
CA VAL A 801 37.89 -9.05 17.70
C VAL A 801 38.95 -8.00 17.38
N ASN A 802 39.15 -7.02 18.27
CA ASN A 802 40.13 -5.95 18.08
C ASN A 802 41.58 -6.48 18.13
N SER A 803 41.86 -7.58 18.82
CA SER A 803 43.21 -8.17 18.89
C SER A 803 43.60 -9.06 17.70
N GLN A 804 42.64 -9.56 16.91
CA GLN A 804 42.89 -10.54 15.86
C GLN A 804 43.27 -9.97 14.48
N LYS A 805 42.92 -8.73 14.14
CA LYS A 805 42.94 -8.27 12.74
C LYS A 805 43.82 -7.07 12.40
N ILE A 806 44.24 -6.20 13.33
CA ILE A 806 44.94 -4.93 12.98
C ILE A 806 45.96 -4.50 14.05
N LYS A 807 47.17 -4.13 13.63
CA LYS A 807 48.22 -3.50 14.48
C LYS A 807 47.97 -1.98 14.68
N GLN A 808 46.73 -1.58 14.99
CA GLN A 808 46.43 -0.20 15.39
C GLN A 808 45.93 -0.19 16.84
N GLU A 809 46.49 0.70 17.65
CA GLU A 809 46.46 0.58 19.12
C GLU A 809 45.14 1.01 19.80
N LYS A 810 44.14 1.58 19.10
CA LYS A 810 42.92 2.12 19.74
C LYS A 810 41.64 2.00 18.91
N LEU A 811 41.21 0.78 18.61
CA LEU A 811 39.87 0.54 18.03
C LEU A 811 38.77 0.72 19.07
N SER A 812 37.60 1.17 18.63
CA SER A 812 36.46 1.41 19.51
C SER A 812 35.82 0.11 19.98
N LYS A 813 35.36 0.09 21.24
CA LYS A 813 34.63 -1.02 21.89
C LYS A 813 33.19 -0.65 22.21
N ALA A 814 32.89 0.64 22.39
CA ALA A 814 31.57 1.13 22.74
C ALA A 814 31.26 2.47 22.07
N LEU A 815 30.00 2.82 21.99
CA LEU A 815 29.47 4.11 21.55
C LEU A 815 28.80 4.80 22.74
N LEU A 816 29.33 5.95 23.13
CA LEU A 816 28.74 6.84 24.13
C LEU A 816 27.89 7.90 23.42
N ILE A 817 26.62 7.98 23.79
CA ILE A 817 25.68 8.99 23.33
C ILE A 817 25.46 9.97 24.48
N VAL A 818 25.86 11.22 24.28
CA VAL A 818 25.72 12.31 25.24
C VAL A 818 24.63 13.23 24.75
N PHE A 819 23.52 13.29 25.48
CA PHE A 819 22.45 14.24 25.25
C PHE A 819 22.48 15.35 26.31
N ILE A 820 22.66 16.59 25.85
CA ILE A 820 22.63 17.80 26.67
C ILE A 820 21.29 18.48 26.46
N ASP A 821 20.41 18.41 27.46
CA ASP A 821 19.10 19.08 27.43
C ASP A 821 19.27 20.57 27.68
N ARG A 822 19.59 20.96 28.92
CA ARG A 822 19.71 22.36 29.35
C ARG A 822 20.70 22.55 30.48
N CYS A 823 21.14 23.79 30.66
CA CYS A 823 21.74 24.23 31.93
C CYS A 823 20.77 25.11 32.71
N THR A 824 20.86 25.05 34.04
CA THR A 824 20.08 25.91 34.94
C THR A 824 20.98 26.84 35.73
N ASN A 825 20.56 28.09 35.89
CA ASN A 825 21.15 29.11 36.76
C ASN A 825 22.65 29.36 36.50
N LEU A 826 23.10 29.44 35.24
CA LEU A 826 24.49 29.77 34.94
C LEU A 826 24.86 31.17 35.48
N PRO A 827 26.03 31.34 36.12
CA PRO A 827 26.47 32.63 36.65
C PRO A 827 26.79 33.62 35.53
N SER A 828 26.70 34.90 35.87
CA SER A 828 27.05 35.99 34.94
C SER A 828 28.56 36.04 34.65
N SER A 829 28.93 36.58 33.48
CA SER A 829 30.32 36.72 33.04
C SER A 829 31.18 37.46 34.07
N LYS A 830 32.32 36.86 34.47
CA LYS A 830 33.27 37.42 35.44
C LYS A 830 33.83 38.79 35.03
N LYS A 831 33.99 39.03 33.71
CA LYS A 831 34.62 40.24 33.17
C LYS A 831 33.62 41.35 32.88
N THR A 832 32.38 41.01 32.53
CA THR A 832 31.40 41.99 32.04
C THR A 832 30.19 42.18 32.96
N ARG A 833 30.00 41.33 33.98
CA ARG A 833 28.82 41.29 34.88
C ARG A 833 27.47 41.23 34.13
N ARG A 834 27.49 40.80 32.86
CA ARG A 834 26.31 40.57 32.04
C ARG A 834 26.03 39.07 31.94
N GLU A 835 24.84 38.72 31.49
CA GLU A 835 24.46 37.34 31.19
C GLU A 835 25.50 36.69 30.26
N PRO A 836 25.83 35.40 30.44
CA PRO A 836 26.86 34.75 29.64
C PRO A 836 26.35 34.45 28.22
N ASN A 837 27.29 34.14 27.32
CA ASN A 837 27.01 33.52 26.02
C ASN A 837 27.40 32.03 26.07
N PRO A 838 26.54 31.15 26.62
CA PRO A 838 26.96 29.81 26.98
C PRO A 838 27.06 28.87 25.77
N PHE A 839 28.09 28.02 25.79
CA PHE A 839 28.21 26.81 24.97
C PHE A 839 28.85 25.69 25.79
N CYS A 840 28.68 24.43 25.37
CA CYS A 840 29.29 23.28 26.00
C CYS A 840 30.40 22.70 25.11
N ARG A 841 31.50 22.28 25.75
CA ARG A 841 32.59 21.54 25.13
C ARG A 841 32.65 20.15 25.75
N ILE A 842 32.39 19.13 24.94
CA ILE A 842 32.31 17.73 25.34
C ILE A 842 33.63 17.07 24.97
N LYS A 843 34.32 16.48 25.95
CA LYS A 843 35.62 15.85 25.80
C LYS A 843 35.60 14.41 26.31
N VAL A 844 36.15 13.50 25.50
CA VAL A 844 36.52 12.13 25.89
C VAL A 844 37.89 11.85 25.27
N ASP A 845 38.92 11.71 26.11
CA ASP A 845 40.33 11.65 25.70
C ASP A 845 40.73 12.78 24.73
N SER A 846 41.08 12.44 23.49
CA SER A 846 41.48 13.38 22.44
C SER A 846 40.31 13.90 21.59
N ILE A 847 39.10 13.35 21.78
CA ILE A 847 37.91 13.74 21.01
C ILE A 847 37.27 14.94 21.71
N GLU A 848 37.15 16.06 20.99
CA GLU A 848 36.46 17.27 21.44
C GLU A 848 35.30 17.60 20.49
N ARG A 849 34.12 17.87 21.06
CA ARG A 849 32.92 18.34 20.35
C ARG A 849 32.40 19.61 21.01
N LYS A 850 31.86 20.54 20.21
CA LYS A 850 31.35 21.84 20.68
C LYS A 850 29.87 21.99 20.31
N THR A 851 29.06 22.50 21.23
CA THR A 851 27.65 22.81 20.98
C THR A 851 27.45 24.19 20.36
N GLN A 852 26.21 24.47 19.93
CA GLN A 852 25.79 25.81 19.55
C GLN A 852 25.97 26.82 20.68
N THR A 853 26.28 28.07 20.32
CA THR A 853 26.48 29.17 21.27
C THR A 853 25.21 29.99 21.38
N PHE A 854 24.70 30.17 22.59
CA PHE A 854 23.56 31.06 22.86
C PHE A 854 24.05 32.43 23.29
N GLU A 855 23.28 33.48 23.00
CA GLU A 855 23.60 34.85 23.39
C GLU A 855 22.73 35.31 24.56
N ASN A 856 23.35 35.88 25.61
CA ASN A 856 22.66 36.44 26.78
C ASN A 856 21.67 35.45 27.43
N GLN A 857 22.13 34.26 27.81
CA GLN A 857 21.25 33.26 28.45
C GLN A 857 21.90 32.62 29.66
N THR A 858 21.18 32.59 30.77
CA THR A 858 21.57 31.90 32.02
C THR A 858 20.97 30.49 32.12
N ASN A 859 19.90 30.22 31.37
CA ASN A 859 19.23 28.92 31.29
C ASN A 859 19.16 28.42 29.83
N PRO A 860 20.31 28.16 29.18
CA PRO A 860 20.33 27.75 27.78
C PRO A 860 19.70 26.36 27.61
N LEU A 861 18.77 26.24 26.66
CA LEU A 861 18.22 24.99 26.18
C LEU A 861 19.06 24.51 24.99
N PHE A 862 19.97 23.58 25.21
CA PHE A 862 20.90 23.11 24.19
C PHE A 862 20.27 22.14 23.22
N GLU A 863 19.51 21.15 23.73
CA GLU A 863 18.95 20.04 22.95
C GLU A 863 19.98 19.41 21.99
N HIS A 864 21.21 19.21 22.45
CA HIS A 864 22.33 18.78 21.62
C HIS A 864 22.71 17.32 21.89
N ILE A 865 22.91 16.54 20.83
CA ILE A 865 23.41 15.17 20.89
C ILE A 865 24.84 15.09 20.35
N SER A 866 25.68 14.37 21.07
CA SER A 866 27.04 14.05 20.64
C SER A 866 27.27 12.56 20.74
N GLN A 867 27.59 11.93 19.62
CA GLN A 867 27.95 10.53 19.51
C GLN A 867 29.48 10.42 19.55
N ILE A 868 30.01 9.65 20.51
CA ILE A 868 31.44 9.52 20.76
C ILE A 868 31.80 8.05 20.84
N LEU A 869 32.69 7.61 19.95
CA LEU A 869 33.22 6.25 19.97
C LEU A 869 34.31 6.14 21.06
N CYS A 870 34.19 5.11 21.90
CA CYS A 870 35.02 4.87 23.06
C CYS A 870 35.89 3.63 22.86
N SER A 871 37.22 3.79 22.89
CA SER A 871 38.18 2.69 22.82
C SER A 871 38.19 1.84 24.08
N ASN A 872 38.03 2.45 25.26
CA ASN A 872 37.97 1.72 26.52
C ASN A 872 37.01 2.38 27.52
N PRO A 873 35.71 2.00 27.52
CA PRO A 873 34.72 2.63 28.38
C PRO A 873 35.00 2.44 29.90
N LEU A 874 35.84 1.46 30.28
CA LEU A 874 36.16 1.19 31.68
C LEU A 874 37.24 2.13 32.26
N GLN A 875 38.02 2.80 31.40
CA GLN A 875 39.12 3.68 31.81
C GLN A 875 38.88 5.15 31.42
N GLN A 876 38.08 5.39 30.39
CA GLN A 876 37.83 6.73 29.86
C GLN A 876 36.86 7.54 30.74
N GLN A 877 37.02 8.87 30.69
CA GLN A 877 36.21 9.82 31.45
C GLN A 877 35.55 10.84 30.51
N LEU A 878 34.25 11.06 30.70
CA LEU A 878 33.50 12.12 30.05
C LEU A 878 33.70 13.44 30.81
N THR A 879 34.12 14.48 30.11
CA THR A 879 34.21 15.85 30.64
C THR A 879 33.36 16.79 29.78
N ILE A 880 32.46 17.54 30.41
CA ILE A 880 31.67 18.58 29.74
C ILE A 880 32.01 19.93 30.40
N GLU A 881 32.63 20.82 29.65
CA GLU A 881 32.96 22.18 30.08
C GLU A 881 31.91 23.15 29.54
N VAL A 882 31.16 23.80 30.43
CA VAL A 882 30.28 24.93 30.07
C VAL A 882 31.13 26.19 30.01
N CYS A 883 31.16 26.85 28.86
CA CYS A 883 32.04 27.98 28.56
C CYS A 883 31.25 29.22 28.17
N ASP A 884 31.83 30.39 28.43
CA ASP A 884 31.27 31.69 28.04
C ASP A 884 32.02 32.26 26.82
N ALA A 885 31.37 32.29 25.67
CA ALA A 885 31.95 32.87 24.45
C ALA A 885 32.24 34.38 24.59
N ARG A 886 31.51 35.09 25.46
CA ARG A 886 31.72 36.53 25.71
C ARG A 886 33.02 36.82 26.43
N SER A 887 33.45 35.90 27.29
CA SER A 887 34.61 36.09 28.17
C SER A 887 35.87 35.43 27.62
N ASN A 888 36.04 35.36 26.29
CA ASN A 888 37.14 34.65 25.64
C ASN A 888 37.14 33.13 25.92
N ASN A 889 35.95 32.51 25.93
CA ASN A 889 35.73 31.09 26.20
C ASN A 889 36.13 30.64 27.61
N ASP A 890 36.03 31.52 28.61
CA ASP A 890 36.25 31.18 30.02
C ASP A 890 35.29 30.06 30.47
N ILE A 891 35.79 29.13 31.28
CA ILE A 891 35.01 28.01 31.80
C ILE A 891 34.13 28.50 32.97
N ILE A 892 32.82 28.32 32.83
CA ILE A 892 31.77 28.67 33.78
C ILE A 892 31.56 27.53 34.78
N GLY A 893 31.55 26.29 34.30
CA GLY A 893 31.31 25.10 35.10
C GLY A 893 31.75 23.83 34.37
N ILE A 894 32.09 22.81 35.14
CA ILE A 894 32.64 21.54 34.65
C ILE A 894 31.81 20.39 35.21
N PHE A 895 31.35 19.51 34.33
CA PHE A 895 30.82 18.20 34.66
C PHE A 895 31.83 17.12 34.26
N GLN A 896 32.02 16.13 35.14
CA GLN A 896 32.98 15.05 34.95
C GLN A 896 32.40 13.74 35.45
N LEU A 897 32.38 12.71 34.60
CA LEU A 897 31.83 11.40 34.92
C LEU A 897 32.72 10.29 34.31
N PRO A 898 33.28 9.37 35.12
CA PRO A 898 33.91 8.17 34.60
C PRO A 898 32.90 7.32 33.83
N ILE A 899 33.22 6.92 32.59
CA ILE A 899 32.28 6.17 31.74
C ILE A 899 31.94 4.80 32.35
N LYS A 900 32.86 4.25 33.15
CA LYS A 900 32.63 3.06 33.98
C LYS A 900 31.37 3.16 34.85
N GLN A 901 31.04 4.33 35.38
CA GLN A 901 29.83 4.50 36.20
C GLN A 901 28.55 4.27 35.39
N ILE A 902 28.56 4.61 34.09
CA ILE A 902 27.45 4.31 33.18
C ILE A 902 27.41 2.80 32.91
N TYR A 903 28.57 2.20 32.64
CA TYR A 903 28.70 0.76 32.39
C TYR A 903 28.22 -0.11 33.58
N ASP A 904 28.45 0.35 34.81
CA ASP A 904 28.08 -0.39 36.01
C ASP A 904 26.55 -0.43 36.24
N THR A 905 25.78 0.48 35.62
CA THR A 905 24.30 0.44 35.68
C THR A 905 23.71 -0.78 34.95
N ASP A 906 22.49 -1.17 35.29
CA ASP A 906 21.82 -2.34 34.68
C ASP A 906 21.35 -2.05 33.24
N THR A 907 20.98 -0.81 32.95
CA THR A 907 20.47 -0.38 31.64
C THR A 907 21.52 0.27 30.74
N MET A 908 22.72 0.58 31.28
CA MET A 908 23.74 1.43 30.64
C MET A 908 23.21 2.82 30.24
N ILE A 909 22.16 3.28 30.92
CA ILE A 909 21.49 4.55 30.68
C ILE A 909 21.41 5.31 32.00
N ILE A 910 21.85 6.57 31.97
CA ILE A 910 21.58 7.56 33.01
C ILE A 910 20.55 8.52 32.42
N ASP A 911 19.32 8.45 32.92
CA ASP A 911 18.19 9.17 32.34
C ASP A 911 17.92 10.52 33.02
N SER A 912 17.98 11.60 32.23
CA SER A 912 17.51 12.96 32.54
C SER A 912 17.74 13.44 33.97
N GLN A 913 18.96 13.23 34.48
CA GLN A 913 19.34 13.63 35.82
C GLN A 913 20.00 15.02 35.80
N ALA A 914 19.64 15.87 36.75
CA ALA A 914 20.30 17.14 36.99
C ALA A 914 21.63 16.90 37.74
N PHE A 915 22.74 17.30 37.13
CA PHE A 915 24.07 17.18 37.72
C PHE A 915 24.60 18.55 38.12
N PRO A 916 25.13 18.71 39.35
CA PRO A 916 25.75 19.96 39.77
C PRO A 916 27.05 20.22 38.98
N LEU A 917 27.25 21.46 38.53
CA LEU A 917 28.49 21.87 37.87
C LEU A 917 29.57 22.23 38.92
N LYS A 918 30.80 21.73 38.72
CA LYS A 918 31.97 22.04 39.55
C LYS A 918 32.73 23.25 38.99
N GLY A 919 33.44 23.99 39.83
CA GLY A 919 34.27 25.13 39.41
C GLY A 919 33.51 26.46 39.23
N VAL A 920 32.26 26.52 39.69
CA VAL A 920 31.42 27.73 39.70
C VAL A 920 31.95 28.71 40.75
N SER A 921 32.09 29.99 40.37
CA SER A 921 32.74 31.03 41.19
C SER A 921 31.88 31.63 42.30
N GLU A 922 30.57 31.39 42.29
CA GLU A 922 29.63 31.87 43.31
C GLU A 922 28.79 30.69 43.83
N PRO A 923 28.49 30.61 45.14
CA PRO A 923 27.60 29.61 45.69
C PRO A 923 26.15 30.01 45.36
N LEU A 924 25.79 29.88 44.08
CA LEU A 924 24.39 29.90 43.67
C LEU A 924 23.84 28.49 43.91
N ASP A 925 22.82 28.39 44.76
CA ASP A 925 22.07 27.15 44.91
C ASP A 925 21.48 26.77 43.52
N ASN A 926 21.67 25.51 43.12
CA ASN A 926 21.06 24.89 41.94
C ASN A 926 21.66 25.20 40.55
N VAL A 927 22.96 25.50 40.45
CA VAL A 927 23.65 25.48 39.13
C VAL A 927 23.83 24.05 38.67
N SER A 928 23.10 23.66 37.62
CA SER A 928 23.10 22.27 37.16
C SER A 928 23.07 22.15 35.65
N ILE A 929 23.49 20.98 35.17
CA ILE A 929 23.35 20.55 33.78
C ILE A 929 22.45 19.31 33.76
N ILE A 930 21.42 19.34 32.92
CA ILE A 930 20.52 18.20 32.74
C ILE A 930 21.02 17.40 31.55
N LEU A 931 21.37 16.14 31.81
CA LEU A 931 22.00 15.25 30.85
C LEU A 931 21.25 13.92 30.80
N ARG A 932 21.25 13.31 29.60
CA ARG A 932 21.00 11.88 29.43
C ARG A 932 22.24 11.27 28.79
N LEU A 933 22.72 10.18 29.37
CA LEU A 933 23.92 9.47 28.91
C LEU A 933 23.54 8.02 28.60
N THR A 934 23.88 7.55 27.42
CA THR A 934 23.63 6.16 27.00
C THR A 934 24.93 5.56 26.51
N LEU A 935 25.30 4.40 27.04
CA LEU A 935 26.47 3.65 26.60
C LEU A 935 26.01 2.36 25.92
N ASN A 936 26.40 2.17 24.67
CA ASN A 936 26.14 0.96 23.91
C ASN A 936 27.46 0.25 23.59
N ILE A 937 27.54 -1.04 23.83
CA ILE A 937 28.70 -1.85 23.47
C ILE A 937 28.54 -2.28 22.01
N LEU A 938 29.65 -2.28 21.26
CA LEU A 938 29.67 -2.76 19.89
C LEU A 938 29.63 -4.29 19.88
N CYS A 939 28.81 -4.90 19.04
CA CYS A 939 28.73 -6.36 18.89
C CYS A 939 28.81 -6.73 17.41
N PRO A 940 29.69 -7.66 16.98
CA PRO A 940 29.75 -8.08 15.59
C PRO A 940 28.49 -8.88 15.19
N GLY A 941 27.89 -8.55 14.05
CA GLY A 941 26.72 -9.28 13.52
C GLY A 941 25.36 -8.80 14.06
N ARG A 942 24.27 -9.51 13.74
CA ARG A 942 22.90 -9.11 14.09
C ARG A 942 22.51 -9.71 15.46
N SER A 943 22.89 -9.06 16.55
CA SER A 943 22.18 -9.28 17.83
C SER A 943 20.95 -8.39 17.85
N SER A 944 19.83 -8.87 17.31
CA SER A 944 18.53 -8.29 17.66
C SER A 944 18.31 -8.44 19.17
N PRO A 945 17.73 -7.46 19.88
CA PRO A 945 17.30 -7.62 21.28
C PRO A 945 16.20 -8.68 21.50
N LEU A 946 15.80 -9.42 20.45
CA LEU A 946 14.55 -10.19 20.38
C LEU A 946 14.73 -11.71 20.16
N SER A 947 15.95 -12.25 20.23
CA SER A 947 16.17 -13.70 20.14
C SER A 947 16.14 -14.46 21.48
N GLU A 948 15.91 -13.79 22.61
CA GLU A 948 15.94 -14.43 23.95
C GLU A 948 14.57 -14.81 24.55
N ILE A 949 13.46 -14.72 23.81
CA ILE A 949 12.13 -15.15 24.33
C ILE A 949 11.72 -16.55 23.82
N SER A 950 12.53 -17.23 23.01
CA SER A 950 12.22 -18.59 22.51
C SER A 950 13.12 -19.71 23.03
N SER A 951 14.10 -19.43 23.89
CA SER A 951 14.98 -20.45 24.48
C SER A 951 14.94 -20.53 26.01
N ILE A 952 14.00 -19.86 26.67
CA ILE A 952 13.70 -20.06 28.09
C ILE A 952 12.40 -20.84 28.19
N ASN A 953 12.43 -22.11 27.78
CA ASN A 953 11.52 -23.19 28.19
C ASN A 953 11.98 -24.50 27.56
N SER A 954 13.18 -24.94 27.90
CA SER A 954 13.52 -26.36 27.92
C SER A 954 14.61 -26.58 28.93
N ASP A 955 14.24 -27.33 29.96
CA ASP A 955 15.07 -28.12 30.86
C ASP A 955 15.76 -27.40 32.02
N SER A 956 15.01 -27.31 33.12
CA SER A 956 15.56 -27.69 34.42
C SER A 956 14.84 -28.95 34.93
N SER A 957 15.50 -30.09 34.85
CA SER A 957 15.66 -30.99 36.00
C SER A 957 16.44 -32.26 35.65
N VAL A 958 17.24 -32.68 36.63
CA VAL A 958 17.78 -34.03 36.88
C VAL A 958 19.21 -34.31 36.38
N ASP A 959 20.13 -34.02 37.31
CA ASP A 959 21.20 -34.89 37.84
C ASP A 959 22.37 -35.39 36.96
N ASN A 960 23.54 -34.80 37.25
CA ASN A 960 24.72 -35.42 37.85
C ASN A 960 25.28 -36.77 37.32
N PHE A 961 26.57 -36.68 36.95
CA PHE A 961 27.62 -37.71 37.07
C PHE A 961 27.44 -39.04 36.33
N THR A 962 28.24 -39.27 35.28
CA THR A 962 29.51 -40.02 35.41
C THR A 962 30.32 -40.00 34.11
N LYS A 963 31.64 -39.99 34.29
CA LYS A 963 32.67 -40.26 33.29
C LYS A 963 32.50 -41.68 32.73
N ASP A 964 32.78 -41.87 31.44
CA ASP A 964 34.01 -42.53 30.98
C ASP A 964 33.89 -42.98 29.52
N SER A 965 35.04 -42.96 28.85
CA SER A 965 35.43 -43.83 27.72
C SER A 965 35.15 -43.37 26.28
N LEU A 966 36.21 -42.76 25.72
CA LEU A 966 37.05 -43.34 24.65
C LEU A 966 36.52 -43.43 23.20
N ASN A 967 37.32 -42.77 22.36
CA ASN A 967 37.87 -43.20 21.07
C ASN A 967 37.17 -42.80 19.76
N GLN A 968 37.83 -41.82 19.13
CA GLN A 968 38.57 -41.94 17.86
C GLN A 968 37.87 -42.69 16.72
N ALA A 969 37.56 -41.97 15.63
CA ALA A 969 38.35 -42.06 14.41
C ALA A 969 37.87 -41.02 13.39
N SER A 970 38.85 -40.39 12.75
CA SER A 970 38.72 -39.41 11.67
C SER A 970 38.85 -40.11 10.29
N PRO A 971 38.81 -39.39 9.14
CA PRO A 971 38.03 -39.76 7.95
C PRO A 971 38.87 -40.43 6.86
N THR A 972 38.26 -40.85 5.75
CA THR A 972 38.94 -40.88 4.43
C THR A 972 37.97 -41.05 3.27
N ASP A 973 38.37 -40.45 2.17
CA ASP A 973 37.79 -40.33 0.83
C ASP A 973 37.47 -41.66 0.13
N VAL A 974 36.72 -41.60 -0.99
CA VAL A 974 37.22 -41.96 -2.34
C VAL A 974 36.12 -41.83 -3.43
N SER A 975 36.58 -41.23 -4.52
CA SER A 975 36.10 -40.97 -5.88
C SER A 975 35.14 -41.90 -6.66
N SER A 976 34.41 -41.23 -7.58
CA SER A 976 34.27 -41.47 -9.05
C SER A 976 33.39 -42.59 -9.66
N ASN A 977 32.56 -42.11 -10.60
CA ASN A 977 32.23 -42.63 -11.94
C ASN A 977 31.00 -43.54 -12.18
N PRO A 978 30.42 -43.54 -13.42
CA PRO A 978 28.98 -43.42 -13.64
C PRO A 978 28.34 -44.51 -14.53
N LEU A 979 27.03 -44.35 -14.80
CA LEU A 979 26.20 -44.90 -15.89
C LEU A 979 25.95 -46.42 -15.96
N HIS A 980 24.70 -46.84 -15.76
CA HIS A 980 23.84 -47.41 -16.82
C HIS A 980 22.43 -47.81 -16.33
N GLN A 981 21.43 -47.31 -17.07
CA GLN A 981 20.22 -47.98 -17.56
C GLN A 981 19.28 -48.82 -16.64
N VAL A 982 18.04 -48.31 -16.61
CA VAL A 982 16.79 -48.96 -17.08
C VAL A 982 15.96 -49.81 -16.08
N ASN A 983 14.67 -49.43 -16.03
CA ASN A 983 13.47 -50.16 -15.58
C ASN A 983 13.29 -50.39 -14.07
N LYS A 984 12.36 -49.67 -13.44
CA LYS A 984 10.92 -50.00 -13.34
C LYS A 984 10.19 -48.93 -12.55
#